data_AF-A0AAD5WT00-F1
#
_entry.id   AF-A0AAD5WT00-F1
#
_cell.length_a   1.000
_cell.length_b   1.000
_cell.length_c   1.000
_cell.angle_alpha   90.00
_cell.angle_beta   90.00
_cell.angle_gamma   90.00
#
_symmetry.space_group_name_H-M   'P 1'
#
loop_
_entity.id
_entity.type
_entity.pdbx_description
1 polymer ?
#
loop_
_entity_poly.entity_id
_entity_poly.type
_entity_poly.pdbx_seq_one_letter_code
_entity_poly.pdbx_strand_id
1 'polypeptide(L)'
;MANYIPNFPFDPTLARHLGFLHVAVGGSRAYRKQDASPGEEKRDWDLIGIVESRDDIVSIALHGTAQLNALLGVVKVEYSSWQILNNDRNRQGWDVLRYAGWAEDSSKRSFKIWSQAHILGVTASPAACRFGVLSARVVRHTRRYHPYDGHRLFVYQPLRLAENLSILYDADFLQPDGESAAVNPGVTCDLFLTSRVIYESCSGSVDHLIAALLCKWQTISKVPIVQDIIPLLYRYHHFHDHFVRHLQTKFSKATTAIPTILSHSISTLRPHPTTPKSYVPSLESPRQPLPSPAEPRNCQRPIEFRQTSRRYHPSPFTSNSKGLLGEVCLPLEGGRWELVFVKVGPYAKDELSALSDVLRFFPRSYVQQLLGVDMEAKKLFFKLFPGRTLNEVRLDFHVNASLYGNKNRLDATDWFLEVELRRAEHVTDAYWRTMIMDSIPPECADQRIHRFYYERLRFDSRLNEFYLEAPRYGFGGRQVSISDIVNMPLVINGASHPPLRHYLDRAEAILNPHTPGGVRDLPVAFGLGDGHGGNLMVAHDSYPDILYIDYEVSGFHCPFLDMAKSIYNDGFFNVLYGDLLCDDITSKSNLSGVTVSWTVTSQVIDINYHVSIDIVGKTIAITKLEYVLRPVLERIIAYTPAKAGLAEDVLGSALLVCALLTRNFSKRPDMFFLSLAQGIRLASNLRAVFSEVFDWHMPVVDAPTAALIPARATTVQDLSLEPSTRSLRGEIIDLAGLLSSSCLTPDEVFLKRADETLQLQRHFSRADNETPGTILQRISRARYLGMKTALHTCIRESLFAESRIDHHFAYEEILESCSPDNLLVDVGCCMGTDIRKLILDGYPSKCIVGLDIETRFLHLGRILYNESESSPVAQFRQADMLHPEFANTYYDLKDKFQFVHTANVIHLFDIRGQEIFFRNLLYLVKPGGTVWGRQVGLAADHQPEHKQPDGKGYRFTMMEFRDWCLRIANWDVEDVGFEAQLVEYDELRAKREDKRWVL
;
A
#
# COMPACT_ATOMS: atom_id res chain seq x y z
N MET A 1 -24.09 -49.14 -24.51
CA MET A 1 -24.61 -48.15 -25.48
C MET A 1 -23.44 -47.31 -25.95
N ALA A 2 -23.20 -47.28 -27.26
CA ALA A 2 -21.98 -46.74 -27.88
C ALA A 2 -21.74 -45.26 -27.54
N ASN A 3 -20.48 -44.94 -27.28
CA ASN A 3 -19.91 -43.61 -27.11
C ASN A 3 -20.16 -42.77 -28.38
N TYR A 4 -21.29 -42.09 -28.49
CA TYR A 4 -21.51 -41.17 -29.60
C TYR A 4 -20.78 -39.86 -29.31
N ILE A 5 -19.60 -39.67 -29.93
CA ILE A 5 -18.92 -38.39 -30.04
C ILE A 5 -19.52 -37.69 -31.27
N PRO A 6 -19.97 -36.43 -31.21
CA PRO A 6 -20.37 -35.73 -32.43
C PRO A 6 -19.21 -35.76 -33.44
N ASN A 7 -19.47 -36.18 -34.68
CA ASN A 7 -18.46 -36.36 -35.73
C ASN A 7 -17.66 -35.06 -35.95
N PHE A 8 -16.52 -34.92 -35.27
CA PHE A 8 -15.55 -33.89 -35.57
C PHE A 8 -14.74 -34.40 -36.79
N PRO A 9 -14.73 -33.67 -37.92
CA PRO A 9 -13.89 -34.06 -39.05
C PRO A 9 -12.43 -33.95 -38.62
N PHE A 10 -11.75 -35.09 -38.49
CA PHE A 10 -10.42 -35.18 -37.91
C PHE A 10 -9.51 -36.06 -38.76
N ASP A 11 -8.32 -35.56 -39.11
CA ASP A 11 -7.29 -36.33 -39.81
C ASP A 11 -6.23 -36.84 -38.80
N PRO A 12 -6.24 -38.15 -38.45
CA PRO A 12 -5.28 -38.73 -37.51
C PRO A 12 -3.85 -38.74 -38.04
N THR A 13 -3.64 -38.71 -39.36
CA THR A 13 -2.31 -38.67 -39.98
C THR A 13 -1.68 -37.31 -39.77
N LEU A 14 -2.47 -36.24 -39.95
CA LEU A 14 -2.04 -34.87 -39.74
C LEU A 14 -1.77 -34.57 -38.26
N ALA A 15 -2.59 -35.12 -37.35
CA ALA A 15 -2.36 -35.04 -35.91
C ALA A 15 -1.04 -35.69 -35.50
N ARG A 16 -0.73 -36.87 -36.06
CA ARG A 16 0.56 -37.55 -35.86
C ARG A 16 1.73 -36.73 -36.41
N HIS A 17 1.57 -36.15 -37.61
CA HIS A 17 2.61 -35.32 -38.23
C HIS A 17 2.92 -34.06 -37.42
N LEU A 18 1.90 -33.46 -36.79
CA LEU A 18 2.05 -32.34 -35.87
C LEU A 18 2.59 -32.74 -34.48
N GLY A 19 2.90 -34.02 -34.24
CA GLY A 19 3.48 -34.48 -32.97
C GLY A 19 2.48 -34.60 -31.82
N PHE A 20 1.18 -34.63 -32.09
CA PHE A 20 0.19 -34.86 -31.03
C PHE A 20 0.27 -36.31 -30.54
N LEU A 21 0.30 -36.46 -29.22
CA LEU A 21 0.17 -37.73 -28.51
C LEU A 21 -1.30 -38.08 -28.28
N HIS A 22 -2.12 -37.05 -28.09
CA HIS A 22 -3.53 -37.16 -27.76
C HIS A 22 -4.32 -35.95 -28.28
N VAL A 23 -5.54 -36.18 -28.78
CA VAL A 23 -6.51 -35.13 -29.06
C VAL A 23 -7.90 -35.56 -28.58
N ALA A 24 -8.60 -34.65 -27.92
CA ALA A 24 -9.93 -34.89 -27.39
C ALA A 24 -10.85 -33.68 -27.57
N VAL A 25 -12.16 -33.97 -27.67
CA VAL A 25 -13.24 -32.98 -27.77
C VAL A 25 -13.87 -32.80 -26.39
N GLY A 26 -13.99 -31.55 -25.95
CA GLY A 26 -14.61 -31.17 -24.68
C GLY A 26 -15.76 -30.15 -24.87
N GLY A 27 -16.07 -29.43 -23.80
CA GLY A 27 -17.10 -28.39 -23.82
C GLY A 27 -18.52 -28.93 -24.08
N SER A 28 -19.42 -28.04 -24.49
CA SER A 28 -20.85 -28.36 -24.62
C SER A 28 -21.15 -29.53 -25.59
N ARG A 29 -20.27 -29.76 -26.57
CA ARG A 29 -20.35 -30.87 -27.53
C ARG A 29 -20.04 -32.24 -26.89
N ALA A 30 -19.30 -32.28 -25.79
CA ALA A 30 -18.94 -33.53 -25.11
C ALA A 30 -19.98 -33.99 -24.06
N TYR A 31 -20.71 -33.05 -23.43
CA TYR A 31 -21.49 -33.33 -22.22
C TYR A 31 -23.00 -33.01 -22.23
N ARG A 32 -23.56 -32.35 -23.26
CA ARG A 32 -25.02 -32.13 -23.38
C ARG A 32 -25.71 -33.22 -24.23
N LYS A 33 -27.00 -33.47 -23.96
CA LYS A 33 -27.85 -34.37 -24.74
C LYS A 33 -28.20 -33.75 -26.10
N GLN A 34 -28.40 -34.60 -27.12
CA GLN A 34 -28.55 -34.21 -28.53
C GLN A 34 -29.96 -33.75 -28.93
N ASP A 35 -30.93 -33.67 -28.00
CA ASP A 35 -32.31 -33.20 -28.26
C ASP A 35 -32.35 -31.67 -28.41
N ALA A 36 -31.57 -31.19 -29.37
CA ALA A 36 -31.47 -29.81 -29.79
C ALA A 36 -32.63 -29.45 -30.71
N SER A 37 -33.31 -28.35 -30.43
CA SER A 37 -34.27 -27.72 -31.35
C SER A 37 -33.63 -27.48 -32.73
N PRO A 38 -34.38 -27.55 -33.85
CA PRO A 38 -33.84 -27.23 -35.17
C PRO A 38 -33.31 -25.78 -35.17
N GLY A 39 -31.99 -25.61 -35.22
CA GLY A 39 -31.32 -24.31 -35.08
C GLY A 39 -30.00 -24.32 -34.29
N GLU A 40 -29.67 -25.40 -33.55
CA GLU A 40 -28.46 -25.46 -32.72
C GLU A 40 -27.17 -25.98 -33.42
N GLU A 41 -27.17 -26.09 -34.75
CA GLU A 41 -26.05 -26.67 -35.50
C GLU A 41 -24.77 -25.81 -35.49
N LYS A 42 -24.88 -24.50 -35.23
CA LYS A 42 -23.75 -23.53 -35.21
C LYS A 42 -23.02 -23.39 -33.86
N ARG A 43 -22.89 -24.46 -33.07
CA ARG A 43 -22.18 -24.40 -31.76
C ARG A 43 -20.67 -24.58 -31.89
N ASP A 44 -19.92 -23.81 -31.09
CA ASP A 44 -18.46 -23.82 -30.99
C ASP A 44 -17.89 -25.19 -30.55
N TRP A 45 -16.65 -25.45 -30.94
CA TRP A 45 -15.89 -26.64 -30.59
C TRP A 45 -14.72 -26.29 -29.67
N ASP A 46 -14.68 -26.93 -28.50
CA ASP A 46 -13.57 -26.85 -27.56
C ASP A 46 -12.78 -28.17 -27.62
N LEU A 47 -11.49 -28.08 -27.93
CA LEU A 47 -10.59 -29.21 -28.08
C LEU A 47 -9.39 -29.07 -27.15
N ILE A 48 -8.80 -30.21 -26.79
CA ILE A 48 -7.52 -30.27 -26.09
C ILE A 48 -6.58 -31.26 -26.79
N GLY A 49 -5.32 -30.86 -26.94
CA GLY A 49 -4.26 -31.64 -27.58
C GLY A 49 -3.06 -31.73 -26.65
N ILE A 50 -2.48 -32.93 -26.56
CA ILE A 50 -1.25 -33.17 -25.78
C ILE A 50 -0.09 -33.41 -26.74
N VAL A 51 1.02 -32.72 -26.52
CA VAL A 51 2.32 -32.92 -27.18
C VAL A 51 3.36 -33.31 -26.13
N GLU A 52 4.55 -33.75 -26.54
CA GLU A 52 5.58 -34.21 -25.60
C GLU A 52 6.13 -33.06 -24.73
N SER A 53 6.57 -31.97 -25.37
CA SER A 53 7.25 -30.85 -24.72
C SER A 53 6.64 -29.49 -25.07
N ARG A 54 7.03 -28.43 -24.34
CA ARG A 54 6.64 -27.04 -24.66
C ARG A 54 7.27 -26.58 -25.98
N ASP A 55 8.46 -27.08 -26.33
CA ASP A 55 9.14 -26.72 -27.58
C ASP A 55 8.35 -27.20 -28.80
N ASP A 56 7.64 -28.33 -28.67
CA ASP A 56 6.71 -28.82 -29.70
C ASP A 56 5.53 -27.86 -29.89
N ILE A 57 4.99 -27.30 -28.80
CA ILE A 57 3.92 -26.28 -28.86
C ILE A 57 4.40 -25.06 -29.65
N VAL A 58 5.61 -24.58 -29.35
CA VAL A 58 6.23 -23.43 -30.02
C VAL A 58 6.47 -23.74 -31.50
N SER A 59 7.01 -24.92 -31.81
CA SER A 59 7.23 -25.39 -33.19
C SER A 59 5.92 -25.43 -34.00
N ILE A 60 4.84 -25.98 -33.42
CA ILE A 60 3.52 -25.99 -34.05
C ILE A 60 3.02 -24.57 -34.32
N ALA A 61 3.14 -23.65 -33.36
CA ALA A 61 2.65 -22.28 -33.49
C ALA A 61 3.44 -21.45 -34.53
N LEU A 62 4.75 -21.69 -34.66
CA LEU A 62 5.62 -20.95 -35.58
C LEU A 62 5.66 -21.55 -36.99
N HIS A 63 5.63 -22.87 -37.10
CA HIS A 63 5.90 -23.59 -38.36
C HIS A 63 4.77 -24.52 -38.81
N GLY A 64 3.87 -24.93 -37.90
CA GLY A 64 2.79 -25.89 -38.17
C GLY A 64 1.40 -25.26 -38.40
N THR A 65 1.29 -23.93 -38.48
CA THR A 65 0.00 -23.22 -38.51
C THR A 65 -0.92 -23.64 -39.67
N ALA A 66 -0.37 -23.91 -40.85
CA ALA A 66 -1.16 -24.33 -42.02
C ALA A 66 -1.78 -25.73 -41.81
N GLN A 67 -0.98 -26.66 -41.31
CA GLN A 67 -1.40 -28.01 -40.94
C GLN A 67 -2.40 -27.97 -39.78
N LEU A 68 -2.19 -27.10 -38.80
CA LEU A 68 -3.11 -26.93 -37.67
C LEU A 68 -4.46 -26.38 -38.12
N ASN A 69 -4.46 -25.43 -39.06
CA ASN A 69 -5.70 -24.92 -39.67
C ASN A 69 -6.44 -26.03 -40.42
N ALA A 70 -5.74 -26.84 -41.20
CA ALA A 70 -6.33 -27.99 -41.90
C ALA A 70 -6.89 -29.03 -40.91
N LEU A 71 -6.16 -29.34 -39.83
CA LEU A 71 -6.61 -30.28 -38.78
C LEU A 71 -7.90 -29.83 -38.10
N LEU A 72 -8.07 -28.52 -37.89
CA LEU A 72 -9.21 -27.94 -37.20
C LEU A 72 -10.34 -27.47 -38.13
N GLY A 73 -10.09 -27.43 -39.45
CA GLY A 73 -10.98 -26.81 -40.44
C GLY A 73 -11.12 -25.29 -40.27
N VAL A 74 -10.07 -24.61 -39.78
CA VAL A 74 -10.08 -23.16 -39.55
C VAL A 74 -9.72 -22.43 -40.85
N VAL A 75 -10.60 -21.54 -41.30
CA VAL A 75 -10.39 -20.66 -42.46
C VAL A 75 -10.02 -19.24 -42.08
N LYS A 76 -10.40 -18.81 -40.87
CA LYS A 76 -10.03 -17.50 -40.32
C LYS A 76 -9.50 -17.68 -38.92
N VAL A 77 -8.23 -17.36 -38.70
CA VAL A 77 -7.60 -17.46 -37.37
C VAL A 77 -8.01 -16.29 -36.47
N GLU A 78 -8.13 -16.54 -35.16
CA GLU A 78 -8.37 -15.52 -34.13
C GLU A 78 -7.12 -14.65 -33.90
N TYR A 79 -5.94 -15.26 -34.03
CA TYR A 79 -4.65 -14.59 -33.87
C TYR A 79 -3.68 -15.06 -34.95
N SER A 80 -3.09 -14.11 -35.67
CA SER A 80 -2.40 -14.37 -36.94
C SER A 80 -0.88 -14.43 -36.87
N SER A 81 -0.24 -13.94 -35.80
CA SER A 81 1.23 -13.86 -35.72
C SER A 81 1.79 -14.36 -34.39
N TRP A 82 2.40 -15.54 -34.42
CA TRP A 82 3.07 -16.14 -33.26
C TRP A 82 4.57 -15.80 -33.15
N GLN A 83 5.06 -14.85 -33.97
CA GLN A 83 6.49 -14.51 -34.06
C GLN A 83 7.10 -14.02 -32.75
N ILE A 84 6.29 -13.51 -31.82
CA ILE A 84 6.73 -13.12 -30.47
C ILE A 84 7.39 -14.27 -29.71
N LEU A 85 7.04 -15.53 -30.04
CA LEU A 85 7.61 -16.73 -29.43
C LEU A 85 9.09 -16.94 -29.81
N ASN A 86 9.58 -16.37 -30.91
CA ASN A 86 11.01 -16.45 -31.27
C ASN A 86 11.92 -15.77 -30.23
N ASN A 87 11.38 -14.78 -29.52
CA ASN A 87 12.10 -13.97 -28.53
C ASN A 87 11.78 -14.39 -27.09
N ASP A 88 11.03 -15.47 -26.86
CA ASP A 88 10.68 -15.99 -25.53
C ASP A 88 11.87 -16.71 -24.86
N ARG A 89 13.01 -16.01 -24.74
CA ARG A 89 14.27 -16.55 -24.19
C ARG A 89 14.15 -16.95 -22.72
N ASN A 90 13.18 -16.40 -21.98
CA ASN A 90 12.98 -16.59 -20.54
C ASN A 90 11.76 -17.45 -20.20
N ARG A 91 11.13 -18.12 -21.17
CA ARG A 91 10.01 -19.07 -20.92
C ARG A 91 8.85 -18.45 -20.12
N GLN A 92 8.38 -17.27 -20.52
CA GLN A 92 7.46 -16.42 -19.74
C GLN A 92 6.18 -17.14 -19.28
N GLY A 93 6.09 -17.61 -18.03
CA GLY A 93 4.87 -17.84 -17.24
C GLY A 93 3.65 -18.58 -17.85
N TRP A 94 3.75 -19.19 -19.03
CA TRP A 94 2.66 -19.89 -19.72
C TRP A 94 3.04 -21.34 -20.02
N ASP A 95 2.04 -22.20 -19.95
CA ASP A 95 2.23 -23.64 -20.02
C ASP A 95 1.29 -24.33 -21.03
N VAL A 96 0.28 -23.60 -21.48
CA VAL A 96 -0.73 -24.04 -22.44
C VAL A 96 -0.90 -22.96 -23.50
N LEU A 97 -0.95 -23.34 -24.77
CA LEU A 97 -1.26 -22.41 -25.87
C LEU A 97 -2.70 -22.64 -26.33
N ARG A 98 -3.51 -21.58 -26.39
CA ARG A 98 -4.84 -21.62 -27.00
C ARG A 98 -4.78 -21.12 -28.44
N TYR A 99 -4.93 -22.04 -29.37
CA TYR A 99 -5.12 -21.75 -30.79
C TYR A 99 -6.61 -21.68 -31.11
N ALA A 100 -7.07 -20.64 -31.80
CA ALA A 100 -8.48 -20.52 -32.13
C ALA A 100 -8.73 -19.85 -33.48
N GLY A 101 -9.90 -20.12 -34.05
CA GLY A 101 -10.37 -19.52 -35.29
C GLY A 101 -11.80 -19.92 -35.62
N TRP A 102 -12.25 -19.57 -36.82
CA TRP A 102 -13.58 -19.86 -37.35
C TRP A 102 -13.46 -20.78 -38.57
N ALA A 103 -14.36 -21.76 -38.64
CA ALA A 103 -14.52 -22.66 -39.79
C ALA A 103 -15.49 -22.08 -40.83
N GLU A 104 -15.62 -22.72 -41.99
CA GLU A 104 -16.53 -22.31 -43.09
C GLU A 104 -18.00 -22.26 -42.65
N ASP A 105 -18.39 -23.17 -41.76
CA ASP A 105 -19.72 -23.22 -41.13
C ASP A 105 -19.97 -22.08 -40.11
N SER A 106 -19.01 -21.14 -39.98
CA SER A 106 -18.98 -20.03 -39.03
C SER A 106 -18.87 -20.42 -37.55
N SER A 107 -18.77 -21.71 -37.22
CA SER A 107 -18.60 -22.14 -35.84
C SER A 107 -17.15 -21.98 -35.38
N LYS A 108 -16.95 -21.61 -34.11
CA LYS A 108 -15.62 -21.37 -33.57
C LYS A 108 -14.90 -22.68 -33.26
N ARG A 109 -13.60 -22.74 -33.52
CA ARG A 109 -12.69 -23.82 -33.13
C ARG A 109 -11.74 -23.27 -32.08
N SER A 110 -11.71 -23.85 -30.89
CA SER A 110 -10.86 -23.42 -29.78
C SER A 110 -10.07 -24.61 -29.26
N PHE A 111 -8.77 -24.64 -29.55
CA PHE A 111 -7.89 -25.78 -29.29
C PHE A 111 -6.81 -25.40 -28.28
N LYS A 112 -6.80 -26.07 -27.13
CA LYS A 112 -5.77 -25.89 -26.10
C LYS A 112 -4.70 -26.96 -26.26
N ILE A 113 -3.45 -26.54 -26.46
CA ILE A 113 -2.30 -27.42 -26.63
C ILE A 113 -1.49 -27.40 -25.32
N TRP A 114 -1.30 -28.58 -24.71
CA TRP A 114 -0.64 -28.75 -23.41
C TRP A 114 0.47 -29.81 -23.53
N SER A 115 1.63 -29.59 -22.91
CA SER A 115 2.72 -30.57 -22.95
C SER A 115 2.60 -31.63 -21.85
N GLN A 116 2.91 -32.87 -22.19
CA GLN A 116 2.96 -34.00 -21.26
C GLN A 116 4.01 -33.74 -20.16
N ALA A 117 5.19 -33.21 -20.53
CA ALA A 117 6.23 -32.85 -19.58
C ALA A 117 5.73 -31.89 -18.48
N HIS A 118 4.91 -30.90 -18.85
CA HIS A 118 4.33 -29.98 -17.87
C HIS A 118 3.26 -30.65 -17.00
N ILE A 119 2.37 -31.48 -17.57
CA ILE A 119 1.36 -32.22 -16.79
C ILE A 119 2.04 -33.07 -15.71
N LEU A 120 3.12 -33.77 -16.07
CA LEU A 120 3.90 -34.58 -15.13
C LEU A 120 4.57 -33.73 -14.03
N GLY A 121 5.11 -32.56 -14.39
CA GLY A 121 5.65 -31.61 -13.41
C GLY A 121 4.59 -31.11 -12.42
N VAL A 122 3.39 -30.80 -12.92
CA VAL A 122 2.24 -30.38 -12.11
C VAL A 122 1.83 -31.49 -11.15
N THR A 123 1.74 -32.74 -11.60
CA THR A 123 1.29 -33.86 -10.74
C THR A 123 2.33 -34.28 -9.70
N ALA A 124 3.62 -34.02 -9.94
CA ALA A 124 4.69 -34.29 -8.97
C ALA A 124 4.70 -33.34 -7.75
N SER A 125 4.13 -32.13 -7.89
CA SER A 125 4.09 -31.15 -6.80
C SER A 125 2.83 -31.30 -5.92
N PRO A 126 2.98 -31.36 -4.57
CA PRO A 126 1.83 -31.44 -3.66
C PRO A 126 1.07 -30.11 -3.52
N ALA A 127 1.67 -28.99 -3.94
CA ALA A 127 1.04 -27.67 -3.83
C ALA A 127 0.03 -27.41 -4.96
N ALA A 128 -0.99 -26.60 -4.65
CA ALA A 128 -1.81 -25.97 -5.69
C ALA A 128 -0.91 -25.08 -6.56
N CYS A 129 -1.04 -25.20 -7.87
CA CYS A 129 -0.26 -24.43 -8.83
C CYS A 129 -1.19 -23.80 -9.85
N ARG A 130 -0.90 -22.56 -10.22
CA ARG A 130 -1.53 -21.88 -11.35
C ARG A 130 -0.68 -22.10 -12.57
N PHE A 131 -1.30 -22.41 -13.68
CA PHE A 131 -0.61 -22.50 -14.96
C PHE A 131 -1.19 -21.49 -15.94
N GLY A 132 -0.32 -20.91 -16.75
CA GLY A 132 -0.69 -19.84 -17.68
C GLY A 132 -1.19 -20.39 -19.01
N VAL A 133 -2.32 -19.90 -19.49
CA VAL A 133 -2.85 -20.17 -20.83
C VAL A 133 -2.57 -18.96 -21.73
N LEU A 134 -1.65 -19.12 -22.67
CA LEU A 134 -1.38 -18.11 -23.70
C LEU A 134 -2.56 -18.04 -24.67
N SER A 135 -3.25 -16.89 -24.74
CA SER A 135 -4.50 -16.73 -25.48
C SER A 135 -4.68 -15.31 -26.02
N ALA A 136 -5.25 -15.19 -27.22
CA ALA A 136 -5.68 -13.91 -27.78
C ALA A 136 -7.05 -13.47 -27.28
N ARG A 137 -7.92 -14.42 -26.91
CA ARG A 137 -9.13 -14.13 -26.15
C ARG A 137 -8.73 -13.83 -24.71
N VAL A 138 -9.10 -12.64 -24.23
CA VAL A 138 -8.93 -12.27 -22.83
C VAL A 138 -10.23 -12.52 -22.08
N VAL A 139 -10.14 -13.17 -20.92
CA VAL A 139 -11.24 -13.37 -19.97
C VAL A 139 -10.78 -12.78 -18.64
N ARG A 140 -11.56 -11.89 -18.04
CA ARG A 140 -11.23 -11.28 -16.74
C ARG A 140 -12.15 -11.72 -15.62
N HIS A 141 -13.38 -12.12 -15.94
CA HIS A 141 -14.29 -12.62 -14.92
C HIS A 141 -15.31 -13.61 -15.48
N THR A 142 -15.91 -14.41 -14.60
CA THR A 142 -17.05 -15.27 -14.90
C THR A 142 -17.80 -15.64 -13.63
N ARG A 143 -19.14 -15.55 -13.67
CA ARG A 143 -20.00 -15.98 -12.56
C ARG A 143 -20.35 -17.47 -12.69
N ARG A 144 -20.20 -18.24 -11.62
CA ARG A 144 -20.52 -19.68 -11.58
C ARG A 144 -21.10 -20.08 -10.23
N TYR A 145 -21.63 -21.30 -10.15
CA TYR A 145 -22.16 -21.88 -8.92
C TYR A 145 -21.18 -22.93 -8.39
N HIS A 146 -20.83 -22.83 -7.11
CA HIS A 146 -20.05 -23.81 -6.36
C HIS A 146 -20.99 -24.61 -5.44
N PRO A 147 -20.85 -25.94 -5.35
CA PRO A 147 -21.81 -26.81 -4.66
C PRO A 147 -21.94 -26.57 -3.16
N TYR A 148 -20.91 -26.01 -2.51
CA TYR A 148 -20.89 -25.85 -1.05
C TYR A 148 -21.46 -24.50 -0.57
N ASP A 149 -21.36 -23.44 -1.38
CA ASP A 149 -21.62 -22.07 -0.93
C ASP A 149 -22.21 -21.14 -2.02
N GLY A 150 -22.57 -21.69 -3.19
CA GLY A 150 -23.44 -21.00 -4.15
C GLY A 150 -22.72 -20.17 -5.21
N HIS A 151 -23.33 -19.04 -5.61
CA HIS A 151 -22.83 -18.25 -6.75
C HIS A 151 -21.55 -17.48 -6.41
N ARG A 152 -20.46 -17.78 -7.12
CA ARG A 152 -19.15 -17.13 -7.00
C ARG A 152 -18.77 -16.34 -8.26
N LEU A 153 -17.98 -15.30 -8.06
CA LEU A 153 -17.36 -14.51 -9.11
C LEU A 153 -15.87 -14.90 -9.22
N PHE A 154 -15.55 -15.58 -10.32
CA PHE A 154 -14.19 -15.98 -10.64
C PHE A 154 -13.53 -14.86 -11.41
N VAL A 155 -12.35 -14.45 -10.99
CA VAL A 155 -11.61 -13.33 -11.57
C VAL A 155 -10.29 -13.83 -12.12
N TYR A 156 -9.82 -13.20 -13.17
CA TYR A 156 -8.57 -13.52 -13.83
C TYR A 156 -7.88 -12.20 -14.06
N GLN A 157 -6.61 -12.11 -13.68
CA GLN A 157 -5.75 -10.98 -14.02
C GLN A 157 -4.83 -11.38 -15.18
N PRO A 158 -5.20 -11.06 -16.43
CA PRO A 158 -4.42 -11.43 -17.60
C PRO A 158 -3.09 -10.68 -17.58
N LEU A 159 -2.02 -11.38 -17.94
CA LEU A 159 -0.73 -10.77 -18.14
C LEU A 159 -0.54 -10.48 -19.63
N ARG A 160 -0.64 -9.21 -20.02
CA ARG A 160 -0.47 -8.78 -21.43
C ARG A 160 0.93 -9.02 -21.94
N LEU A 161 1.08 -9.65 -23.11
CA LEU A 161 2.36 -9.79 -23.82
C LEU A 161 2.41 -8.89 -25.06
N ALA A 162 1.29 -8.75 -25.76
CA ALA A 162 1.09 -7.84 -26.88
C ALA A 162 -0.34 -7.30 -26.89
N GLU A 163 -0.67 -6.40 -27.81
CA GLU A 163 -1.99 -5.74 -27.90
C GLU A 163 -3.17 -6.72 -27.87
N ASN A 164 -3.03 -7.89 -28.52
CA ASN A 164 -4.06 -8.92 -28.60
C ASN A 164 -3.56 -10.29 -28.12
N LEU A 165 -2.61 -10.34 -27.19
CA LEU A 165 -2.07 -11.59 -26.67
C LEU A 165 -1.75 -11.47 -25.19
N SER A 166 -2.33 -12.35 -24.38
CA SER A 166 -2.15 -12.36 -22.92
C SER A 166 -1.94 -13.79 -22.40
N ILE A 167 -1.31 -13.90 -21.24
CA ILE A 167 -1.29 -15.12 -20.43
C ILE A 167 -2.46 -15.05 -19.45
N LEU A 168 -3.35 -16.03 -19.51
CA LEU A 168 -4.47 -16.21 -18.59
C LEU A 168 -4.08 -17.26 -17.54
N TYR A 169 -3.85 -16.84 -16.31
CA TYR A 169 -3.66 -17.77 -15.20
C TYR A 169 -5.01 -18.35 -14.76
N ASP A 170 -5.01 -19.48 -14.06
CA ASP A 170 -6.25 -20.01 -13.47
C ASP A 170 -6.90 -19.00 -12.51
N ALA A 171 -8.22 -19.11 -12.36
CA ALA A 171 -9.04 -18.11 -11.70
C ALA A 171 -8.63 -17.85 -10.25
N ASP A 172 -8.57 -16.56 -9.91
CA ASP A 172 -8.72 -16.01 -8.57
C ASP A 172 -10.18 -15.99 -8.12
N PHE A 173 -10.39 -15.93 -6.81
CA PHE A 173 -11.71 -15.77 -6.21
C PHE A 173 -11.84 -14.34 -5.67
N LEU A 174 -12.84 -13.61 -6.14
CA LEU A 174 -13.35 -12.44 -5.43
C LEU A 174 -14.64 -12.85 -4.73
N GLN A 175 -14.55 -13.17 -3.43
CA GLN A 175 -15.72 -13.38 -2.59
C GLN A 175 -15.86 -12.19 -1.63
N PRO A 176 -16.98 -11.45 -1.66
CA PRO A 176 -17.23 -10.33 -0.73
C PRO A 176 -17.42 -10.74 0.74
N ASP A 177 -17.51 -12.05 1.02
CA ASP A 177 -17.97 -12.62 2.30
C ASP A 177 -16.93 -13.55 2.99
N GLY A 178 -15.63 -13.32 2.78
CA GLY A 178 -14.56 -13.85 3.65
C GLY A 178 -14.14 -15.33 3.56
N GLU A 179 -14.79 -16.19 2.76
CA GLU A 179 -14.35 -17.60 2.62
C GLU A 179 -13.16 -17.76 1.65
N SER A 180 -11.95 -17.63 2.20
CA SER A 180 -10.65 -17.65 1.52
C SER A 180 -10.27 -18.93 0.73
N ALA A 181 -11.06 -20.01 0.71
CA ALA A 181 -10.61 -21.27 0.12
C ALA A 181 -11.72 -22.14 -0.48
N ALA A 182 -12.19 -21.82 -1.70
CA ALA A 182 -12.62 -22.89 -2.61
C ALA A 182 -11.50 -23.20 -3.58
N VAL A 183 -11.24 -24.48 -3.81
CA VAL A 183 -10.18 -24.92 -4.72
C VAL A 183 -10.86 -25.61 -5.90
N ASN A 184 -10.65 -25.11 -7.12
CA ASN A 184 -11.18 -25.72 -8.34
C ASN A 184 -10.06 -26.16 -9.29
N PRO A 185 -10.29 -27.14 -10.17
CA PRO A 185 -9.29 -27.60 -11.13
C PRO A 185 -8.83 -26.59 -12.20
N GLY A 186 -9.48 -25.44 -12.33
CA GLY A 186 -9.27 -24.51 -13.44
C GLY A 186 -9.93 -24.97 -14.76
N VAL A 187 -10.07 -24.05 -15.71
CA VAL A 187 -10.86 -24.27 -16.96
C VAL A 187 -10.18 -25.25 -17.89
N THR A 188 -8.84 -25.30 -17.91
CA THR A 188 -8.10 -26.21 -18.78
C THR A 188 -8.07 -27.62 -18.21
N CYS A 189 -7.87 -27.79 -16.91
CA CYS A 189 -7.95 -29.11 -16.29
C CYS A 189 -9.37 -29.68 -16.38
N ASP A 190 -10.40 -28.85 -16.14
CA ASP A 190 -11.80 -29.24 -16.35
C ASP A 190 -12.03 -29.73 -17.79
N LEU A 191 -11.57 -28.97 -18.79
CA LEU A 191 -11.68 -29.38 -20.19
C LEU A 191 -10.99 -30.73 -20.44
N PHE A 192 -9.79 -30.94 -19.90
CA PHE A 192 -9.04 -32.20 -20.05
C PHE A 192 -9.79 -33.38 -19.43
N LEU A 193 -10.16 -33.27 -18.15
CA LEU A 193 -10.82 -34.32 -17.38
C LEU A 193 -12.18 -34.72 -17.99
N THR A 194 -12.91 -33.75 -18.54
CA THR A 194 -14.25 -33.96 -19.11
C THR A 194 -14.27 -34.26 -20.61
N SER A 195 -13.13 -34.16 -21.29
CA SER A 195 -13.05 -34.43 -22.73
C SER A 195 -13.24 -35.90 -23.10
N ARG A 196 -13.63 -36.12 -24.36
CA ARG A 196 -13.73 -37.44 -25.01
C ARG A 196 -12.67 -37.57 -26.09
N VAL A 197 -11.93 -38.68 -26.03
CA VAL A 197 -10.79 -38.96 -26.92
C VAL A 197 -11.25 -39.14 -28.36
N ILE A 198 -10.59 -38.47 -29.31
CA ILE A 198 -10.77 -38.69 -30.76
C ILE A 198 -9.50 -39.24 -31.42
N TYR A 199 -8.33 -39.02 -30.82
CA TYR A 199 -7.06 -39.56 -31.29
C TYR A 199 -6.10 -39.80 -30.12
N GLU A 200 -5.41 -40.93 -30.16
CA GLU A 200 -4.34 -41.28 -29.22
C GLU A 200 -3.26 -42.05 -29.98
N SER A 201 -2.00 -41.64 -29.80
CA SER A 201 -0.84 -42.26 -30.46
C SER A 201 -0.50 -43.63 -29.86
N CYS A 202 -0.71 -43.81 -28.55
CA CYS A 202 -0.50 -45.04 -27.80
C CYS A 202 -1.64 -45.23 -26.79
N SER A 203 -2.40 -46.32 -26.91
CA SER A 203 -3.60 -46.56 -26.12
C SER A 203 -3.33 -46.57 -24.61
N GLY A 204 -4.04 -45.74 -23.84
CA GLY A 204 -3.96 -45.72 -22.37
C GLY A 204 -2.81 -44.90 -21.80
N SER A 205 -2.03 -44.21 -22.66
CA SER A 205 -0.95 -43.32 -22.23
C SER A 205 -1.48 -42.11 -21.45
N VAL A 206 -2.68 -41.65 -21.79
CA VAL A 206 -3.31 -40.45 -21.21
C VAL A 206 -4.11 -40.76 -19.93
N ASP A 207 -4.61 -41.99 -19.79
CA ASP A 207 -5.36 -42.41 -18.59
C ASP A 207 -4.51 -42.29 -17.32
N HIS A 208 -3.20 -42.53 -17.42
CA HIS A 208 -2.24 -42.33 -16.34
C HIS A 208 -2.10 -40.85 -15.93
N LEU A 209 -2.13 -39.91 -16.90
CA LEU A 209 -2.09 -38.48 -16.64
C LEU A 209 -3.37 -38.00 -15.96
N ILE A 210 -4.53 -38.49 -16.42
CA ILE A 210 -5.84 -38.22 -15.81
C ILE A 210 -5.86 -38.74 -14.37
N ALA A 211 -5.40 -39.97 -14.14
CA ALA A 211 -5.34 -40.56 -12.81
C ALA A 211 -4.48 -39.74 -11.85
N ALA A 212 -3.28 -39.32 -12.28
CA ALA A 212 -2.38 -38.52 -11.47
C ALA A 212 -2.98 -37.14 -11.11
N LEU A 213 -3.63 -36.47 -12.07
CA LEU A 213 -4.34 -35.21 -11.80
C LEU A 213 -5.52 -35.40 -10.83
N LEU A 214 -6.31 -36.46 -11.00
CA LEU A 214 -7.43 -36.77 -10.12
C LEU A 214 -6.97 -37.04 -8.68
N CYS A 215 -5.89 -37.79 -8.48
CA CYS A 215 -5.31 -38.02 -7.15
C CYS A 215 -4.81 -36.72 -6.50
N LYS A 216 -4.14 -35.86 -7.28
CA LYS A 216 -3.71 -34.55 -6.81
C LYS A 216 -4.91 -33.70 -6.38
N TRP A 217 -5.94 -33.60 -7.22
CA TRP A 217 -7.13 -32.80 -6.92
C TRP A 217 -7.95 -33.34 -5.75
N GLN A 218 -8.03 -34.67 -5.59
CA GLN A 218 -8.63 -35.28 -4.40
C GLN A 218 -7.94 -34.79 -3.11
N THR A 219 -6.60 -34.75 -3.14
CA THR A 219 -5.77 -34.31 -2.01
C THR A 219 -5.97 -32.82 -1.70
N ILE A 220 -5.92 -31.96 -2.72
CA ILE A 220 -6.03 -30.50 -2.53
C ILE A 220 -7.45 -30.12 -2.07
N SER A 221 -8.48 -30.69 -2.71
CA SER A 221 -9.89 -30.39 -2.39
C SER A 221 -10.39 -31.12 -1.13
N LYS A 222 -9.58 -32.01 -0.54
CA LYS A 222 -9.90 -32.81 0.65
C LYS A 222 -11.20 -33.61 0.52
N VAL A 223 -11.53 -34.04 -0.70
CA VAL A 223 -12.76 -34.82 -0.93
C VAL A 223 -12.52 -36.30 -0.64
N PRO A 224 -13.50 -37.02 -0.04
CA PRO A 224 -13.31 -38.41 0.38
C PRO A 224 -12.95 -39.37 -0.75
N ILE A 225 -13.62 -39.25 -1.90
CA ILE A 225 -13.39 -40.08 -3.08
C ILE A 225 -13.24 -39.22 -4.34
N VAL A 226 -12.54 -39.74 -5.36
CA VAL A 226 -12.23 -39.00 -6.59
C VAL A 226 -13.48 -38.53 -7.34
N GLN A 227 -14.59 -39.25 -7.24
CA GLN A 227 -15.86 -38.92 -7.89
C GLN A 227 -16.47 -37.62 -7.33
N ASP A 228 -16.14 -37.27 -6.08
CA ASP A 228 -16.61 -36.04 -5.42
C ASP A 228 -15.89 -34.78 -5.95
N ILE A 229 -14.92 -34.95 -6.85
CA ILE A 229 -14.35 -33.85 -7.65
C ILE A 229 -15.35 -33.37 -8.71
N ILE A 230 -16.27 -34.22 -9.18
CA ILE A 230 -17.17 -33.88 -10.29
C ILE A 230 -18.00 -32.61 -10.01
N PRO A 231 -18.61 -32.43 -8.83
CA PRO A 231 -19.29 -31.18 -8.47
C PRO A 231 -18.38 -29.94 -8.41
N LEU A 232 -17.07 -30.12 -8.25
CA LEU A 232 -16.06 -29.04 -8.21
C LEU A 232 -15.59 -28.60 -9.61
N LEU A 233 -15.94 -29.36 -10.66
CA LEU A 233 -15.54 -29.06 -12.03
C LEU A 233 -16.22 -27.78 -12.53
N TYR A 234 -15.46 -26.95 -13.25
CA TYR A 234 -15.87 -25.61 -13.68
C TYR A 234 -17.18 -25.60 -14.52
N ARG A 235 -17.49 -26.68 -15.25
CA ARG A 235 -18.73 -26.82 -16.05
C ARG A 235 -19.85 -27.68 -15.43
N TYR A 236 -19.74 -28.11 -14.18
CA TYR A 236 -20.65 -29.10 -13.55
C TYR A 236 -22.15 -28.88 -13.82
N HIS A 237 -22.69 -27.68 -13.59
CA HIS A 237 -24.12 -27.37 -13.81
C HIS A 237 -24.63 -27.53 -15.25
N HIS A 238 -23.73 -27.71 -16.23
CA HIS A 238 -24.11 -28.01 -17.61
C HIS A 238 -24.08 -29.50 -17.93
N PHE A 239 -23.63 -30.34 -17.01
CA PHE A 239 -23.55 -31.77 -17.19
C PHE A 239 -24.93 -32.38 -16.97
N HIS A 240 -25.38 -33.17 -17.94
CA HIS A 240 -26.59 -33.98 -17.77
C HIS A 240 -26.27 -35.22 -16.91
N ASP A 241 -27.25 -35.78 -16.22
CA ASP A 241 -27.09 -36.94 -15.30
C ASP A 241 -26.38 -38.15 -15.93
N HIS A 242 -26.58 -38.36 -17.24
CA HIS A 242 -25.91 -39.42 -17.98
C HIS A 242 -24.41 -39.14 -18.14
N PHE A 243 -24.05 -37.88 -18.39
CA PHE A 243 -22.65 -37.47 -18.48
C PHE A 243 -21.96 -37.52 -17.12
N VAL A 244 -22.64 -37.13 -16.04
CA VAL A 244 -22.14 -37.31 -14.66
C VAL A 244 -21.83 -38.79 -14.39
N ARG A 245 -22.75 -39.72 -14.71
CA ARG A 245 -22.50 -41.17 -14.60
C ARG A 245 -21.34 -41.67 -15.46
N HIS A 246 -21.18 -41.12 -16.65
CA HIS A 246 -20.02 -41.41 -17.50
C HIS A 246 -18.71 -40.96 -16.85
N LEU A 247 -18.64 -39.74 -16.31
CA LEU A 247 -17.47 -39.24 -15.60
C LEU A 247 -17.16 -40.07 -14.35
N GLN A 248 -18.18 -40.45 -13.57
CA GLN A 248 -18.00 -41.35 -12.42
C GLN A 248 -17.33 -42.66 -12.85
N THR A 249 -17.79 -43.26 -13.95
CA THR A 249 -17.18 -44.49 -14.49
C THR A 249 -15.76 -44.25 -15.00
N LYS A 250 -15.52 -43.15 -15.73
CA LYS A 250 -14.21 -42.77 -16.27
C LYS A 250 -13.19 -42.57 -15.14
N PHE A 251 -13.56 -41.82 -14.11
CA PHE A 251 -12.70 -41.50 -12.98
C PHE A 251 -12.37 -42.75 -12.15
N SER A 252 -13.35 -43.63 -11.90
CA SER A 252 -13.11 -44.92 -11.22
C SER A 252 -12.14 -45.83 -11.99
N LYS A 253 -12.24 -45.88 -13.32
CA LYS A 253 -11.36 -46.71 -14.16
C LYS A 253 -9.94 -46.17 -14.22
N ALA A 254 -9.77 -44.85 -14.32
CA ALA A 254 -8.45 -44.22 -14.37
C ALA A 254 -7.66 -44.47 -13.08
N THR A 255 -8.29 -44.38 -11.91
CA THR A 255 -7.62 -44.54 -10.61
C THR A 255 -7.34 -45.99 -10.23
N THR A 256 -8.10 -46.95 -10.76
CA THR A 256 -7.84 -48.39 -10.58
C THR A 256 -6.70 -48.90 -11.46
N ALA A 257 -6.28 -48.15 -12.47
CA ALA A 257 -5.21 -48.50 -13.41
C ALA A 257 -3.80 -48.09 -12.96
N ILE A 258 -3.64 -47.44 -11.78
CA ILE A 258 -2.34 -46.93 -11.31
C ILE A 258 -1.42 -48.10 -10.92
N PRO A 259 -0.28 -48.32 -11.61
CA PRO A 259 0.76 -49.23 -11.13
C PRO A 259 1.42 -48.62 -9.90
N THR A 260 1.82 -49.46 -8.94
CA THR A 260 2.46 -49.14 -7.65
C THR A 260 3.81 -48.38 -7.76
N ILE A 261 4.19 -47.89 -8.94
CA ILE A 261 5.52 -47.33 -9.26
C ILE A 261 5.63 -45.84 -8.84
N LEU A 262 4.53 -45.13 -8.62
CA LEU A 262 4.56 -43.72 -8.19
C LEU A 262 4.66 -43.52 -6.66
N SER A 263 4.62 -44.59 -5.85
CA SER A 263 4.75 -44.46 -4.39
C SER A 263 6.20 -44.29 -3.91
N HIS A 264 7.20 -44.66 -4.72
CA HIS A 264 8.60 -44.66 -4.26
C HIS A 264 9.38 -43.36 -4.52
N SER A 265 9.02 -42.56 -5.54
CA SER A 265 9.76 -41.34 -5.89
C SER A 265 9.28 -40.07 -5.16
N ILE A 266 8.23 -40.16 -4.35
CA ILE A 266 7.68 -39.03 -3.57
C ILE A 266 8.46 -38.82 -2.25
N SER A 267 9.25 -39.80 -1.80
CA SER A 267 9.88 -39.81 -0.47
C SER A 267 11.19 -39.03 -0.32
N THR A 268 11.80 -38.53 -1.42
CA THR A 268 13.15 -37.93 -1.38
C THR A 268 13.21 -36.42 -1.62
N LEU A 269 12.09 -35.71 -1.65
CA LEU A 269 12.09 -34.25 -1.77
C LEU A 269 11.70 -33.62 -0.44
N ARG A 270 12.67 -32.95 0.19
CA ARG A 270 12.46 -32.21 1.44
C ARG A 270 11.35 -31.17 1.23
N PRO A 271 10.33 -31.11 2.11
CA PRO A 271 9.33 -30.07 2.04
C PRO A 271 9.99 -28.74 2.39
N HIS A 272 10.04 -27.81 1.43
CA HIS A 272 10.26 -26.41 1.77
C HIS A 272 8.98 -25.87 2.41
N PRO A 273 9.06 -25.20 3.57
CA PRO A 273 7.91 -24.50 4.13
C PRO A 273 7.56 -23.36 3.18
N THR A 274 6.34 -23.33 2.65
CA THR A 274 5.85 -22.19 1.89
C THR A 274 4.53 -21.73 2.47
N THR A 275 4.58 -20.52 3.03
CA THR A 275 3.47 -19.58 3.12
C THR A 275 2.69 -19.51 1.80
N PRO A 276 1.39 -19.16 1.83
CA PRO A 276 0.57 -19.03 0.64
C PRO A 276 1.25 -18.04 -0.33
N LYS A 277 1.84 -18.57 -1.40
CA LYS A 277 2.55 -17.76 -2.40
C LYS A 277 1.57 -16.80 -3.05
N SER A 278 2.00 -15.55 -3.18
CA SER A 278 1.40 -14.46 -3.96
C SER A 278 0.51 -14.94 -5.11
N TYR A 279 -0.71 -14.40 -5.17
CA TYR A 279 -1.68 -14.63 -6.23
C TYR A 279 -1.25 -14.03 -7.60
N VAL A 280 -0.12 -13.31 -7.64
CA VAL A 280 0.39 -12.62 -8.83
C VAL A 280 1.63 -13.33 -9.38
N PRO A 281 1.76 -13.52 -10.71
CA PRO A 281 2.90 -14.21 -11.30
C PRO A 281 4.22 -13.54 -10.92
N SER A 282 5.19 -14.33 -10.46
CA SER A 282 6.57 -13.91 -10.25
C SER A 282 7.21 -13.54 -11.59
N LEU A 283 7.10 -12.28 -11.99
CA LEU A 283 7.81 -11.75 -13.15
C LEU A 283 9.18 -11.24 -12.71
N GLU A 284 10.15 -12.14 -12.75
CA GLU A 284 11.54 -11.92 -12.29
C GLU A 284 12.38 -10.98 -13.19
N SER A 285 11.83 -10.40 -14.26
CA SER A 285 12.63 -9.55 -15.18
C SER A 285 11.87 -8.32 -15.70
N PRO A 286 12.54 -7.14 -15.77
CA PRO A 286 12.01 -5.95 -16.44
C PRO A 286 11.67 -6.25 -17.90
N ARG A 287 10.47 -5.87 -18.34
CA ARG A 287 10.06 -6.05 -19.74
C ARG A 287 10.69 -4.97 -20.61
N GLN A 288 11.03 -5.32 -21.85
CA GLN A 288 11.52 -4.34 -22.82
C GLN A 288 10.47 -3.23 -23.02
N PRO A 289 10.90 -1.95 -23.11
CA PRO A 289 10.00 -0.85 -23.44
C PRO A 289 9.29 -1.12 -24.77
N LEU A 290 8.01 -0.74 -24.87
CA LEU A 290 7.36 -0.66 -26.17
C LEU A 290 8.16 0.31 -27.07
N PRO A 291 8.20 0.08 -28.40
CA PRO A 291 8.90 0.97 -29.32
C PRO A 291 8.47 2.42 -29.09
N SER A 292 9.45 3.32 -29.00
CA SER A 292 9.19 4.76 -28.83
C SER A 292 8.21 5.23 -29.91
N PRO A 293 7.14 5.95 -29.53
CA PRO A 293 6.19 6.48 -30.50
C PRO A 293 6.87 7.43 -31.47
N ALA A 294 6.34 7.52 -32.70
CA ALA A 294 6.56 8.68 -33.53
C ALA A 294 5.99 9.90 -32.78
N GLU A 295 6.75 11.00 -32.73
CA GLU A 295 6.30 12.22 -32.05
C GLU A 295 4.88 12.61 -32.53
N PRO A 296 3.98 13.04 -31.60
CA PRO A 296 2.69 13.57 -32.00
C PRO A 296 2.94 14.68 -33.03
N ARG A 297 2.31 14.57 -34.20
CA ARG A 297 2.51 15.53 -35.29
C ARG A 297 2.20 16.92 -34.77
N ASN A 298 3.24 17.72 -34.62
CA ASN A 298 3.17 19.07 -34.10
C ASN A 298 2.47 19.95 -35.16
N CYS A 299 1.14 19.96 -35.15
CA CYS A 299 0.36 20.85 -36.01
C CYS A 299 0.43 22.26 -35.43
N GLN A 300 1.56 22.95 -35.60
CA GLN A 300 1.73 24.39 -35.31
C GLN A 300 0.95 25.30 -36.30
N ARG A 301 0.03 24.75 -37.09
CA ARG A 301 -0.75 25.51 -38.08
C ARG A 301 -2.08 25.95 -37.46
N PRO A 302 -2.66 27.09 -37.90
CA PRO A 302 -3.96 27.53 -37.42
C PRO A 302 -5.01 26.44 -37.65
N ILE A 303 -5.62 26.00 -36.56
CA ILE A 303 -6.67 24.99 -36.54
C ILE A 303 -8.02 25.70 -36.73
N GLU A 304 -8.76 25.38 -37.79
CA GLU A 304 -10.13 25.87 -37.93
C GLU A 304 -11.04 25.06 -36.99
N PHE A 305 -11.65 25.74 -36.03
CA PHE A 305 -12.54 25.14 -35.02
C PHE A 305 -13.95 25.75 -35.10
N ARG A 306 -14.97 24.89 -35.18
CA ARG A 306 -16.38 25.28 -35.14
C ARG A 306 -17.02 24.71 -33.88
N GLN A 307 -17.38 25.59 -32.94
CA GLN A 307 -18.08 25.18 -31.73
C GLN A 307 -19.53 24.79 -32.07
N THR A 308 -20.00 23.67 -31.52
CA THR A 308 -21.42 23.28 -31.67
C THR A 308 -22.35 24.11 -30.77
N SER A 309 -23.63 24.15 -31.09
CA SER A 309 -24.66 24.78 -30.23
C SER A 309 -24.97 23.98 -28.96
N ARG A 310 -24.55 22.70 -28.88
CA ARG A 310 -24.71 21.88 -27.68
C ARG A 310 -23.76 22.38 -26.59
N ARG A 311 -24.32 22.74 -25.43
CA ARG A 311 -23.53 23.09 -24.25
C ARG A 311 -22.92 21.84 -23.66
N TYR A 312 -21.60 21.86 -23.42
CA TYR A 312 -20.97 20.91 -22.53
C TYR A 312 -21.40 21.24 -21.10
N HIS A 313 -21.95 20.25 -20.41
CA HIS A 313 -22.21 20.35 -18.98
C HIS A 313 -20.98 19.79 -18.25
N PRO A 314 -20.27 20.62 -17.47
CA PRO A 314 -19.14 20.12 -16.71
C PRO A 314 -19.61 19.04 -15.75
N SER A 315 -18.87 17.93 -15.74
CA SER A 315 -19.09 16.87 -14.77
C SER A 315 -18.96 17.44 -13.35
N PRO A 316 -19.80 17.03 -12.38
CA PRO A 316 -19.59 17.41 -10.97
C PRO A 316 -18.25 16.90 -10.43
N PHE A 317 -17.58 16.00 -11.17
CA PHE A 317 -16.30 15.39 -10.84
C PHE A 317 -15.09 16.09 -11.46
N THR A 318 -15.26 17.09 -12.34
CA THR A 318 -14.17 17.81 -13.00
C THR A 318 -14.13 19.28 -12.57
N SER A 319 -13.08 19.72 -11.88
CA SER A 319 -13.04 21.08 -11.28
C SER A 319 -12.10 22.08 -11.97
N ASN A 320 -11.13 21.63 -12.78
CA ASN A 320 -9.98 22.46 -13.15
C ASN A 320 -9.92 22.86 -14.64
N SER A 321 -10.84 22.37 -15.47
CA SER A 321 -10.86 22.67 -16.91
C SER A 321 -12.29 22.84 -17.44
N LYS A 322 -12.43 23.64 -18.49
CA LYS A 322 -13.67 23.79 -19.25
C LYS A 322 -13.62 22.90 -20.48
N GLY A 323 -14.69 22.14 -20.71
CA GLY A 323 -14.88 21.37 -21.94
C GLY A 323 -15.73 22.13 -22.95
N LEU A 324 -15.41 22.01 -24.24
CA LEU A 324 -16.26 22.46 -25.35
C LEU A 324 -16.41 21.33 -26.37
N LEU A 325 -17.56 21.28 -27.04
CA LEU A 325 -17.80 20.36 -28.16
C LEU A 325 -17.79 21.15 -29.47
N GLY A 326 -17.13 20.60 -30.48
CA GLY A 326 -17.06 21.21 -31.80
C GLY A 326 -16.50 20.28 -32.85
N GLU A 327 -16.17 20.86 -33.99
CA GLU A 327 -15.53 20.17 -35.09
C GLU A 327 -14.22 20.88 -35.44
N VAL A 328 -13.23 20.09 -35.85
CA VAL A 328 -11.91 20.57 -36.25
C VAL A 328 -11.64 20.19 -37.70
N CYS A 329 -11.13 21.14 -38.51
CA CYS A 329 -10.72 20.85 -39.88
C CYS A 329 -9.26 20.39 -39.90
N LEU A 330 -9.00 19.17 -40.38
CA LEU A 330 -7.64 18.64 -40.49
C LEU A 330 -7.03 18.97 -41.87
N PRO A 331 -5.99 19.81 -41.95
CA PRO A 331 -5.47 20.32 -43.22
C PRO A 331 -4.77 19.27 -44.09
N LEU A 332 -4.40 18.10 -43.53
CA LEU A 332 -3.66 17.03 -44.22
C LEU A 332 -4.56 15.92 -44.81
N GLU A 333 -5.88 15.97 -44.55
CA GLU A 333 -6.86 14.98 -45.04
C GLU A 333 -7.95 15.63 -45.91
N GLY A 334 -7.56 16.56 -46.79
CA GLY A 334 -8.48 17.15 -47.77
C GLY A 334 -9.59 18.03 -47.18
N GLY A 335 -9.39 18.60 -45.98
CA GLY A 335 -10.38 19.47 -45.32
C GLY A 335 -11.51 18.72 -44.61
N ARG A 336 -11.27 17.46 -44.22
CA ARG A 336 -12.22 16.66 -43.45
C ARG A 336 -12.43 17.26 -42.06
N TRP A 337 -13.70 17.39 -41.68
CA TRP A 337 -14.13 17.81 -40.35
C TRP A 337 -14.24 16.60 -39.43
N GLU A 338 -13.60 16.68 -38.26
CA GLU A 338 -13.65 15.64 -37.23
C GLU A 338 -14.28 16.20 -35.95
N LEU A 339 -15.14 15.42 -35.31
CA LEU A 339 -15.76 15.79 -34.04
C LEU A 339 -14.73 15.75 -32.91
N VAL A 340 -14.70 16.81 -32.11
CA VAL A 340 -13.72 16.99 -31.03
C VAL A 340 -14.35 17.37 -29.70
N PHE A 341 -13.70 16.89 -28.65
CA PHE A 341 -13.78 17.46 -27.31
C PHE A 341 -12.58 18.39 -27.12
N VAL A 342 -12.84 19.65 -26.80
CA VAL A 342 -11.81 20.66 -26.56
C VAL A 342 -11.69 20.89 -25.07
N LYS A 343 -10.52 20.56 -24.52
CA LYS A 343 -10.19 20.89 -23.12
C LYS A 343 -9.50 22.24 -23.09
N VAL A 344 -10.01 23.14 -22.25
CA VAL A 344 -9.45 24.48 -22.01
C VAL A 344 -9.09 24.60 -20.54
N GLY A 345 -7.82 24.80 -20.24
CA GLY A 345 -7.38 24.85 -18.85
C GLY A 345 -5.94 25.32 -18.65
N PRO A 346 -5.59 25.74 -17.42
CA PRO A 346 -4.25 26.24 -17.11
C PRO A 346 -3.15 25.17 -17.28
N TYR A 347 -3.51 23.89 -17.19
CA TYR A 347 -2.59 22.74 -17.22
C TYR A 347 -2.51 22.04 -18.59
N ALA A 348 -3.03 22.66 -19.66
CA ALA A 348 -2.97 22.11 -21.02
C ALA A 348 -1.53 21.77 -21.47
N LYS A 349 -0.54 22.55 -21.04
CA LYS A 349 0.88 22.29 -21.33
C LYS A 349 1.38 21.03 -20.62
N ASP A 350 0.91 20.81 -19.40
CA ASP A 350 1.33 19.69 -18.57
C ASP A 350 0.78 18.37 -19.13
N GLU A 351 -0.50 18.35 -19.50
CA GLU A 351 -1.13 17.22 -20.17
C GLU A 351 -0.49 16.91 -21.53
N LEU A 352 -0.19 17.94 -22.33
CA LEU A 352 0.55 17.77 -23.59
C LEU A 352 1.94 17.16 -23.35
N SER A 353 2.64 17.59 -22.29
CA SER A 353 3.96 17.06 -21.95
C SER A 353 3.91 15.59 -21.49
N ALA A 354 2.88 15.23 -20.72
CA ALA A 354 2.70 13.87 -20.20
C ALA A 354 2.26 12.87 -21.29
N LEU A 355 1.57 13.33 -22.35
CA LEU A 355 0.97 12.47 -23.38
C LEU A 355 1.98 11.48 -24.01
N SER A 356 3.20 11.92 -24.28
CA SER A 356 4.23 11.06 -24.89
C SER A 356 4.57 9.85 -24.00
N ASP A 357 4.80 10.10 -22.71
CA ASP A 357 5.11 9.04 -21.75
C ASP A 357 3.88 8.17 -21.44
N VAL A 358 2.69 8.77 -21.36
CA VAL A 358 1.44 8.02 -21.22
C VAL A 358 1.27 7.06 -22.41
N LEU A 359 1.49 7.49 -23.65
CA LEU A 359 1.42 6.62 -24.84
C LEU A 359 2.55 5.57 -24.90
N ARG A 360 3.61 5.75 -24.12
CA ARG A 360 4.72 4.79 -24.01
C ARG A 360 4.42 3.66 -23.03
N PHE A 361 3.75 3.97 -21.92
CA PHE A 361 3.51 3.01 -20.83
C PHE A 361 2.06 2.52 -20.74
N PHE A 362 1.10 3.27 -21.26
CA PHE A 362 -0.31 2.88 -21.35
C PHE A 362 -0.72 2.49 -22.77
N PRO A 363 -1.68 1.57 -22.93
CA PRO A 363 -2.19 1.16 -24.23
C PRO A 363 -2.80 2.30 -25.05
N ARG A 364 -2.30 2.51 -26.27
CA ARG A 364 -2.68 3.66 -27.14
C ARG A 364 -4.17 3.75 -27.42
N SER A 365 -4.85 2.62 -27.62
CA SER A 365 -6.30 2.58 -27.88
C SER A 365 -7.17 3.06 -26.71
N TYR A 366 -6.56 3.24 -25.53
CA TYR A 366 -7.23 3.65 -24.30
C TYR A 366 -6.82 5.06 -23.83
N VAL A 367 -6.00 5.78 -24.60
CA VAL A 367 -5.59 7.16 -24.33
C VAL A 367 -6.23 8.08 -25.36
N GLN A 368 -6.65 9.27 -24.95
CA GLN A 368 -7.28 10.23 -25.87
C GLN A 368 -6.41 10.52 -27.10
N GLN A 369 -7.01 10.47 -28.28
CA GLN A 369 -6.34 10.84 -29.52
C GLN A 369 -6.32 12.37 -29.66
N LEU A 370 -5.14 12.96 -29.51
CA LEU A 370 -4.93 14.40 -29.76
C LEU A 370 -4.93 14.68 -31.27
N LEU A 371 -5.82 15.56 -31.73
CA LEU A 371 -5.96 15.98 -33.12
C LEU A 371 -5.30 17.35 -33.40
N GLY A 372 -5.11 18.16 -32.35
CA GLY A 372 -4.41 19.43 -32.48
C GLY A 372 -4.31 20.20 -31.16
N VAL A 373 -3.58 21.32 -31.19
CA VAL A 373 -3.29 22.17 -30.03
C VAL A 373 -3.39 23.65 -30.41
N ASP A 374 -3.85 24.47 -29.47
CA ASP A 374 -3.76 25.94 -29.52
C ASP A 374 -3.25 26.39 -28.14
N MET A 375 -1.93 26.46 -28.02
CA MET A 375 -1.27 26.74 -26.74
C MET A 375 -1.39 28.20 -26.30
N GLU A 376 -1.64 29.12 -27.23
CA GLU A 376 -1.92 30.53 -26.91
C GLU A 376 -3.25 30.63 -26.15
N ALA A 377 -4.28 29.93 -26.63
CA ALA A 377 -5.57 29.85 -25.94
C ALA A 377 -5.65 28.70 -24.90
N LYS A 378 -4.56 27.96 -24.67
CA LYS A 378 -4.47 26.80 -23.78
C LYS A 378 -5.54 25.73 -24.06
N LYS A 379 -5.73 25.39 -25.33
CA LYS A 379 -6.70 24.40 -25.81
C LYS A 379 -6.01 23.15 -26.34
N LEU A 380 -6.53 22.00 -25.94
CA LEU A 380 -6.21 20.69 -26.51
C LEU A 380 -7.45 20.15 -27.23
N PHE A 381 -7.28 19.74 -28.49
CA PHE A 381 -8.36 19.23 -29.32
C PHE A 381 -8.25 17.70 -29.39
N PHE A 382 -9.07 17.00 -28.63
CA PHE A 382 -9.12 15.54 -28.62
C PHE A 382 -10.24 15.03 -29.51
N LYS A 383 -10.01 13.91 -30.19
CA LYS A 383 -11.08 13.19 -30.90
C LYS A 383 -12.20 12.86 -29.92
N LEU A 384 -13.45 13.14 -30.32
CA LEU A 384 -14.60 12.93 -29.45
C LEU A 384 -14.78 11.44 -29.13
N PHE A 385 -14.84 11.13 -27.85
CA PHE A 385 -15.29 9.84 -27.33
C PHE A 385 -16.73 9.97 -26.84
N PRO A 386 -17.71 9.26 -27.42
CA PRO A 386 -19.13 9.41 -27.10
C PRO A 386 -19.49 8.63 -25.81
N GLY A 387 -18.86 8.99 -24.69
CA GLY A 387 -19.04 8.33 -23.39
C GLY A 387 -19.30 9.31 -22.25
N ARG A 388 -19.37 8.77 -21.03
CA ARG A 388 -19.50 9.49 -19.76
C ARG A 388 -18.35 9.13 -18.84
N THR A 389 -18.09 9.90 -17.79
CA THR A 389 -17.13 9.46 -16.76
C THR A 389 -17.66 8.27 -15.98
N LEU A 390 -16.79 7.38 -15.50
CA LEU A 390 -17.20 6.22 -14.71
C LEU A 390 -17.93 6.65 -13.43
N ASN A 391 -17.51 7.77 -12.81
CA ASN A 391 -18.17 8.33 -11.64
C ASN A 391 -19.59 8.83 -11.93
N GLU A 392 -19.87 9.39 -13.11
CA GLU A 392 -21.23 9.74 -13.53
C GLU A 392 -22.11 8.50 -13.70
N VAL A 393 -21.59 7.46 -14.34
CA VAL A 393 -22.31 6.19 -14.48
C VAL A 393 -22.61 5.58 -13.11
N ARG A 394 -21.65 5.66 -12.19
CA ARG A 394 -21.82 5.16 -10.81
C ARG A 394 -22.82 5.98 -10.00
N LEU A 395 -22.78 7.31 -10.10
CA LEU A 395 -23.74 8.18 -9.43
C LEU A 395 -25.16 7.87 -9.90
N ASP A 396 -25.37 7.76 -11.21
CA ASP A 396 -26.66 7.40 -11.79
C ASP A 396 -27.12 6.02 -11.35
N PHE A 397 -26.21 5.03 -11.30
CA PHE A 397 -26.53 3.69 -10.83
C PHE A 397 -26.99 3.70 -9.36
N HIS A 398 -26.32 4.47 -8.50
CA HIS A 398 -26.69 4.59 -7.09
C HIS A 398 -28.05 5.27 -6.92
N VAL A 399 -28.26 6.42 -7.59
CA VAL A 399 -29.52 7.18 -7.52
C VAL A 399 -30.70 6.37 -8.05
N ASN A 400 -30.51 5.60 -9.11
CA ASN A 400 -31.54 4.79 -9.74
C ASN A 400 -31.55 3.32 -9.25
N ALA A 401 -30.82 2.99 -8.19
CA ALA A 401 -30.61 1.60 -7.75
C ALA A 401 -31.91 0.83 -7.52
N SER A 402 -32.97 1.50 -7.03
CA SER A 402 -34.29 0.93 -6.76
C SER A 402 -35.06 0.52 -8.03
N LEU A 403 -34.70 1.07 -9.19
CA LEU A 403 -35.32 0.78 -10.49
C LEU A 403 -34.72 -0.47 -11.16
N TYR A 404 -33.58 -0.95 -10.68
CA TYR A 404 -32.92 -2.14 -11.22
C TYR A 404 -33.35 -3.40 -10.46
N GLY A 405 -33.93 -4.37 -11.17
CA GLY A 405 -34.13 -5.73 -10.63
C GLY A 405 -32.79 -6.42 -10.31
N ASN A 406 -32.83 -7.49 -9.49
CA ASN A 406 -31.62 -8.19 -9.02
C ASN A 406 -30.68 -8.63 -10.15
N LYS A 407 -31.22 -9.12 -11.27
CA LYS A 407 -30.40 -9.52 -12.44
C LYS A 407 -29.62 -8.33 -13.03
N ASN A 408 -30.27 -7.18 -13.20
CA ASN A 408 -29.64 -5.98 -13.74
C ASN A 408 -28.56 -5.43 -12.80
N ARG A 409 -28.72 -5.59 -11.47
CA ARG A 409 -27.69 -5.19 -10.49
C ARG A 409 -26.44 -6.08 -10.57
N LEU A 410 -26.61 -7.38 -10.77
CA LEU A 410 -25.50 -8.31 -10.97
C LEU A 410 -24.77 -8.01 -12.29
N ASP A 411 -25.51 -7.81 -13.38
CA ASP A 411 -24.94 -7.46 -14.68
C ASP A 411 -24.16 -6.12 -14.61
N ALA A 412 -24.68 -5.14 -13.87
CA ALA A 412 -23.97 -3.88 -13.62
C ALA A 412 -22.69 -4.07 -12.79
N THR A 413 -22.73 -4.89 -11.75
CA THR A 413 -21.55 -5.19 -10.92
C THR A 413 -20.45 -5.87 -11.74
N ASP A 414 -20.84 -6.85 -12.58
CA ASP A 414 -19.92 -7.54 -13.50
C ASP A 414 -19.32 -6.55 -14.53
N TRP A 415 -20.10 -5.58 -15.00
CA TRP A 415 -19.64 -4.52 -15.89
C TRP A 415 -18.61 -3.59 -15.21
N PHE A 416 -18.87 -3.12 -13.98
CA PHE A 416 -17.91 -2.31 -13.23
C PHE A 416 -16.62 -3.07 -12.91
N LEU A 417 -16.73 -4.36 -12.58
CA LEU A 417 -15.58 -5.22 -12.35
C LEU A 417 -14.72 -5.36 -13.62
N GLU A 418 -15.32 -5.56 -14.78
CA GLU A 418 -14.59 -5.67 -16.05
C GLU A 418 -13.78 -4.39 -16.36
N VAL A 419 -14.38 -3.22 -16.12
CA VAL A 419 -13.71 -1.92 -16.26
C VAL A 419 -12.51 -1.84 -15.30
N GLU A 420 -12.71 -2.17 -14.03
CA GLU A 420 -11.69 -2.03 -13.01
C GLU A 420 -10.54 -3.03 -13.17
N LEU A 421 -10.81 -4.30 -13.54
CA LEU A 421 -9.76 -5.29 -13.80
C LEU A 421 -8.87 -4.88 -14.98
N ARG A 422 -9.45 -4.27 -16.00
CA ARG A 422 -8.68 -3.75 -17.14
C ARG A 422 -7.80 -2.58 -16.74
N ARG A 423 -8.31 -1.72 -15.87
CA ARG A 423 -7.56 -0.61 -15.32
C ARG A 423 -6.42 -1.09 -14.42
N ALA A 424 -6.69 -2.05 -13.54
CA ALA A 424 -5.67 -2.70 -12.71
C ALA A 424 -4.56 -3.34 -13.57
N GLU A 425 -4.92 -3.99 -14.69
CA GLU A 425 -3.95 -4.52 -15.64
C GLU A 425 -3.04 -3.44 -16.21
N HIS A 426 -3.60 -2.33 -16.70
CA HIS A 426 -2.83 -1.25 -17.30
C HIS A 426 -1.89 -0.59 -16.28
N VAL A 427 -2.38 -0.31 -15.08
CA VAL A 427 -1.60 0.34 -14.01
C VAL A 427 -0.49 -0.59 -13.51
N THR A 428 -0.81 -1.85 -13.20
CA THR A 428 0.19 -2.81 -12.72
C THR A 428 1.24 -3.11 -13.78
N ASP A 429 0.88 -3.19 -15.07
CA ASP A 429 1.85 -3.37 -16.16
C ASP A 429 2.76 -2.13 -16.32
N ALA A 430 2.21 -0.91 -16.21
CA ALA A 430 3.01 0.31 -16.21
C ALA A 430 4.00 0.33 -15.03
N TYR A 431 3.54 0.00 -13.83
CA TYR A 431 4.41 -0.13 -12.65
C TYR A 431 5.50 -1.16 -12.87
N TRP A 432 5.15 -2.37 -13.30
CA TRP A 432 6.11 -3.47 -13.42
C TRP A 432 7.23 -3.19 -14.44
N ARG A 433 6.92 -2.41 -15.49
CA ARG A 433 7.87 -2.00 -16.53
C ARG A 433 8.82 -0.89 -16.09
N THR A 434 8.40 -0.07 -15.13
CA THR A 434 9.06 1.21 -14.82
C THR A 434 9.53 1.35 -13.39
N MET A 435 9.18 0.39 -12.51
CA MET A 435 9.45 0.50 -11.08
C MET A 435 10.96 0.43 -10.78
N ILE A 436 11.43 1.47 -10.08
CA ILE A 436 12.78 1.62 -9.57
C ILE A 436 12.70 1.47 -8.04
N MET A 437 13.37 0.46 -7.49
CA MET A 437 13.25 0.09 -6.07
C MET A 437 14.13 0.92 -5.12
N ASP A 438 15.20 1.52 -5.65
CA ASP A 438 16.15 2.33 -4.89
C ASP A 438 15.62 3.75 -4.62
N SER A 439 16.34 4.51 -3.81
CA SER A 439 15.96 5.86 -3.39
C SER A 439 15.59 6.78 -4.55
N ILE A 440 14.52 7.55 -4.36
CA ILE A 440 13.88 8.39 -5.37
C ILE A 440 14.87 9.41 -5.98
N PRO A 441 14.97 9.51 -7.32
CA PRO A 441 15.72 10.58 -7.98
C PRO A 441 15.23 11.96 -7.53
N PRO A 442 16.11 12.97 -7.32
CA PRO A 442 15.71 14.30 -6.86
C PRO A 442 14.60 14.95 -7.72
N GLU A 443 14.60 14.67 -9.02
CA GLU A 443 13.62 15.15 -10.01
C GLU A 443 12.18 14.70 -9.72
N CYS A 444 12.00 13.61 -8.97
CA CYS A 444 10.68 13.14 -8.56
C CYS A 444 10.04 14.03 -7.49
N ALA A 445 10.82 14.87 -6.81
CA ALA A 445 10.27 15.82 -5.86
C ALA A 445 9.53 16.98 -6.53
N ASP A 446 9.84 17.25 -7.81
CA ASP A 446 9.21 18.28 -8.62
C ASP A 446 8.00 17.74 -9.42
N GLN A 447 7.61 16.48 -9.20
CA GLN A 447 6.48 15.86 -9.89
C GLN A 447 5.15 16.45 -9.41
N ARG A 448 4.25 16.70 -10.37
CA ARG A 448 3.00 17.42 -10.14
C ARG A 448 2.00 16.68 -9.23
N ILE A 449 2.19 15.38 -9.01
CA ILE A 449 1.34 14.59 -8.10
C ILE A 449 1.33 15.16 -6.67
N HIS A 450 2.44 15.78 -6.23
CA HIS A 450 2.55 16.36 -4.88
C HIS A 450 1.56 17.49 -4.63
N ARG A 451 1.01 18.10 -5.69
CA ARG A 451 -0.12 19.03 -5.66
C ARG A 451 -1.37 18.48 -4.99
N PHE A 452 -1.56 17.16 -5.03
CA PHE A 452 -2.71 16.51 -4.40
C PHE A 452 -2.45 16.07 -2.96
N TYR A 453 -1.20 16.16 -2.49
CA TYR A 453 -0.77 15.64 -1.20
C TYR A 453 -0.02 16.70 -0.41
N TYR A 454 1.31 16.70 -0.48
CA TYR A 454 2.19 17.59 0.27
C TYR A 454 1.81 19.07 0.13
N GLU A 455 1.52 19.56 -1.07
CA GLU A 455 1.19 20.98 -1.26
C GLU A 455 -0.12 21.40 -0.59
N ARG A 456 -1.08 20.47 -0.44
CA ARG A 456 -2.35 20.72 0.27
C ARG A 456 -2.16 20.83 1.78
N LEU A 457 -1.15 20.15 2.31
CA LEU A 457 -0.81 20.15 3.74
C LEU A 457 0.08 21.35 4.09
N ARG A 458 0.99 21.71 3.19
CA ARG A 458 1.97 22.77 3.42
C ARG A 458 1.26 24.07 3.82
N PHE A 459 1.59 24.58 5.01
CA PHE A 459 1.00 25.79 5.60
C PHE A 459 -0.52 25.73 5.75
N ASP A 460 -1.08 24.53 5.92
CA ASP A 460 -2.52 24.28 6.00
C ASP A 460 -3.30 24.87 4.80
N SER A 461 -2.65 24.97 3.63
CA SER A 461 -3.16 25.72 2.47
C SER A 461 -4.59 25.33 2.10
N ARG A 462 -4.83 24.03 1.92
CA ARG A 462 -6.13 23.49 1.49
C ARG A 462 -7.15 23.46 2.62
N LEU A 463 -6.69 23.22 3.85
CA LEU A 463 -7.55 23.23 5.03
C LEU A 463 -8.12 24.64 5.25
N ASN A 464 -7.26 25.67 5.13
CA ASN A 464 -7.67 27.06 5.22
C ASN A 464 -8.57 27.46 4.04
N GLU A 465 -8.23 27.06 2.81
CA GLU A 465 -9.09 27.27 1.63
C GLU A 465 -10.52 26.75 1.85
N PHE A 466 -10.67 25.59 2.48
CA PHE A 466 -11.97 24.97 2.67
C PHE A 466 -12.72 25.47 3.90
N TYR A 467 -12.03 25.66 5.03
CA TYR A 467 -12.68 25.75 6.34
C TYR A 467 -12.39 27.03 7.13
N LEU A 468 -11.52 27.94 6.64
CA LEU A 468 -11.18 29.17 7.37
C LEU A 468 -12.39 30.11 7.53
N GLU A 469 -13.20 30.23 6.47
CA GLU A 469 -14.40 31.08 6.44
C GLU A 469 -15.71 30.30 6.66
N ALA A 470 -15.63 29.00 6.97
CA ALA A 470 -16.80 28.17 7.18
C ALA A 470 -17.65 28.69 8.35
N PRO A 471 -18.99 28.57 8.31
CA PRO A 471 -19.84 28.98 9.42
C PRO A 471 -19.37 28.27 10.68
N ARG A 472 -19.03 29.04 11.72
CA ARG A 472 -18.54 28.50 12.99
C ARG A 472 -19.56 27.46 13.48
N TYR A 473 -19.11 26.22 13.68
CA TYR A 473 -19.97 25.12 14.13
C TYR A 473 -20.52 25.50 15.52
N GLY A 474 -21.75 26.02 15.55
CA GLY A 474 -22.33 26.60 16.75
C GLY A 474 -22.96 25.52 17.61
N PHE A 475 -22.58 25.46 18.90
CA PHE A 475 -23.25 24.60 19.88
C PHE A 475 -23.33 25.29 21.24
N GLY A 476 -24.51 25.25 21.88
CA GLY A 476 -24.73 25.79 23.23
C GLY A 476 -24.45 27.29 23.40
N GLY A 477 -24.49 28.07 22.31
CA GLY A 477 -24.13 29.50 22.32
C GLY A 477 -22.63 29.81 22.21
N ARG A 478 -21.75 28.80 22.14
CA ARG A 478 -20.30 28.99 21.95
C ARG A 478 -19.91 28.59 20.53
N GLN A 479 -19.18 29.48 19.86
CA GLN A 479 -18.68 29.23 18.50
C GLN A 479 -17.24 28.69 18.57
N VAL A 480 -17.00 27.53 17.95
CA VAL A 480 -15.69 26.87 17.90
C VAL A 480 -15.06 27.14 16.53
N SER A 481 -13.82 27.63 16.51
CA SER A 481 -13.10 27.91 15.27
C SER A 481 -12.53 26.62 14.65
N ILE A 482 -12.18 26.62 13.36
CA ILE A 482 -11.48 25.48 12.75
C ILE A 482 -10.13 25.21 13.44
N SER A 483 -9.46 26.27 13.89
CA SER A 483 -8.21 26.16 14.66
C SER A 483 -8.44 25.40 15.97
N ASP A 484 -9.56 25.62 16.64
CA ASP A 484 -9.89 24.86 17.85
C ASP A 484 -10.15 23.38 17.49
N ILE A 485 -10.97 23.12 16.47
CA ILE A 485 -11.32 21.76 16.02
C ILE A 485 -10.08 20.93 15.69
N VAL A 486 -9.14 21.51 14.95
CA VAL A 486 -7.91 20.82 14.51
C VAL A 486 -7.05 20.39 15.69
N ASN A 487 -7.11 21.12 16.81
CA ASN A 487 -6.25 20.89 17.95
C ASN A 487 -6.95 20.19 19.12
N MET A 488 -8.28 20.09 19.12
CA MET A 488 -9.01 19.39 20.17
C MET A 488 -8.76 17.87 20.16
N PRO A 489 -8.68 17.23 21.34
CA PRO A 489 -8.72 15.77 21.47
C PRO A 489 -9.92 15.15 20.75
N LEU A 490 -9.74 13.92 20.28
CA LEU A 490 -10.74 13.20 19.51
C LEU A 490 -11.09 11.87 20.19
N VAL A 491 -12.37 11.54 20.18
CA VAL A 491 -12.88 10.21 20.46
C VAL A 491 -13.64 9.75 19.23
N ILE A 492 -13.24 8.63 18.62
CA ILE A 492 -13.84 8.10 17.41
C ILE A 492 -14.34 6.68 17.70
N ASN A 493 -15.64 6.44 17.56
CA ASN A 493 -16.28 5.16 17.89
C ASN A 493 -15.89 4.65 19.30
N GLY A 494 -15.80 5.56 20.27
CA GLY A 494 -15.38 5.27 21.64
C GLY A 494 -13.86 5.12 21.87
N ALA A 495 -13.04 5.07 20.83
CA ALA A 495 -11.58 5.02 20.96
C ALA A 495 -10.97 6.42 21.03
N SER A 496 -9.99 6.62 21.92
CA SER A 496 -9.29 7.92 22.05
C SER A 496 -8.22 8.08 20.96
N HIS A 497 -8.16 9.26 20.36
CA HIS A 497 -7.20 9.60 19.31
C HIS A 497 -6.54 10.97 19.59
N PRO A 498 -5.26 11.14 19.20
CA PRO A 498 -4.64 12.46 19.09
C PRO A 498 -5.50 13.46 18.30
N PRO A 499 -5.33 14.76 18.51
CA PRO A 499 -5.97 15.77 17.68
C PRO A 499 -5.62 15.65 16.20
N LEU A 500 -6.47 16.17 15.33
CA LEU A 500 -6.23 16.19 13.90
C LEU A 500 -4.86 16.80 13.53
N ARG A 501 -4.40 17.83 14.25
CA ARG A 501 -3.09 18.46 14.06
C ARG A 501 -1.93 17.46 14.07
N HIS A 502 -1.97 16.47 14.95
CA HIS A 502 -0.96 15.42 15.05
C HIS A 502 -0.83 14.68 13.70
N TYR A 503 -1.97 14.24 13.15
CA TYR A 503 -2.01 13.49 11.91
C TYR A 503 -1.63 14.34 10.70
N LEU A 504 -2.04 15.61 10.67
CA LEU A 504 -1.67 16.55 9.61
C LEU A 504 -0.17 16.84 9.61
N ASP A 505 0.46 17.06 10.78
CA ASP A 505 1.91 17.29 10.89
C ASP A 505 2.71 16.06 10.47
N ARG A 506 2.28 14.87 10.90
CA ARG A 506 2.88 13.59 10.49
C ARG A 506 2.75 13.38 8.98
N ALA A 507 1.57 13.62 8.42
CA ALA A 507 1.35 13.52 6.97
C ALA A 507 2.19 14.54 6.20
N GLU A 508 2.32 15.78 6.68
CA GLU A 508 3.18 16.79 6.01
C GLU A 508 4.63 16.33 5.98
N ALA A 509 5.14 15.78 7.09
CA ALA A 509 6.51 15.29 7.18
C ALA A 509 6.77 14.07 6.29
N ILE A 510 5.90 13.06 6.34
CA ILE A 510 6.06 11.80 5.61
C ILE A 510 5.82 11.97 4.11
N LEU A 511 4.88 12.83 3.72
CA LEU A 511 4.56 13.09 2.32
C LEU A 511 5.45 14.16 1.68
N ASN A 512 6.34 14.80 2.45
CA ASN A 512 7.28 15.79 1.91
C ASN A 512 8.31 15.11 1.00
N PRO A 513 8.33 15.44 -0.30
CA PRO A 513 9.21 14.76 -1.24
C PRO A 513 10.66 15.23 -1.17
N HIS A 514 10.94 16.34 -0.48
CA HIS A 514 12.29 16.90 -0.39
C HIS A 514 13.09 16.34 0.80
N THR A 515 12.43 15.72 1.78
CA THR A 515 13.07 15.22 3.01
C THR A 515 13.17 13.70 3.02
N PRO A 516 14.29 13.11 3.49
CA PRO A 516 14.37 11.68 3.76
C PRO A 516 13.50 11.30 4.97
N GLY A 517 13.23 10.00 5.14
CA GLY A 517 12.39 9.43 6.21
C GLY A 517 10.91 9.36 5.84
N GLY A 518 10.57 9.35 4.55
CA GLY A 518 9.20 9.52 4.06
C GLY A 518 9.01 8.96 2.66
N VAL A 519 8.10 9.56 1.90
CA VAL A 519 7.79 9.19 0.52
C VAL A 519 9.02 9.12 -0.38
N ARG A 520 10.04 9.95 -0.10
CA ARG A 520 11.34 9.98 -0.80
C ARG A 520 12.13 8.66 -0.74
N ASP A 521 11.86 7.80 0.24
CA ASP A 521 12.61 6.56 0.41
C ASP A 521 11.91 5.33 -0.20
N LEU A 522 10.69 5.51 -0.71
CA LEU A 522 9.90 4.45 -1.35
C LEU A 522 10.20 4.33 -2.85
N PRO A 523 9.88 3.18 -3.48
CA PRO A 523 10.05 3.01 -4.92
C PRO A 523 9.29 4.03 -5.75
N VAL A 524 9.75 4.25 -6.98
CA VAL A 524 9.11 5.10 -7.98
C VAL A 524 8.70 4.28 -9.18
N ALA A 525 7.54 4.57 -9.74
CA ALA A 525 7.11 4.02 -11.02
C ALA A 525 6.33 5.07 -11.83
N PHE A 526 6.19 4.83 -13.13
CA PHE A 526 5.32 5.66 -13.97
C PHE A 526 3.85 5.35 -13.64
N GLY A 527 3.11 6.38 -13.23
CA GLY A 527 1.68 6.28 -12.97
C GLY A 527 0.90 7.46 -13.56
N LEU A 528 -0.43 7.36 -13.53
CA LEU A 528 -1.30 8.39 -14.11
C LEU A 528 -1.42 9.63 -13.21
N GLY A 529 -1.05 9.51 -11.93
CA GLY A 529 -1.18 10.46 -10.85
C GLY A 529 -2.61 10.63 -10.34
N ASP A 530 -3.57 10.78 -11.25
CA ASP A 530 -4.98 11.06 -10.91
C ASP A 530 -5.97 10.09 -11.58
N GLY A 531 -5.60 8.82 -11.68
CA GLY A 531 -6.31 7.85 -12.52
C GLY A 531 -7.66 7.36 -12.01
N HIS A 532 -8.39 8.05 -11.12
CA HIS A 532 -9.66 7.58 -10.52
C HIS A 532 -10.85 7.59 -11.51
N GLY A 533 -12.02 7.08 -11.10
CA GLY A 533 -13.20 6.96 -11.96
C GLY A 533 -13.78 8.27 -12.52
N GLY A 534 -13.37 9.43 -11.99
CA GLY A 534 -13.69 10.73 -12.57
C GLY A 534 -12.88 11.06 -13.81
N ASN A 535 -11.70 10.45 -13.95
CA ASN A 535 -10.75 10.62 -15.04
C ASN A 535 -10.67 9.38 -15.94
N LEU A 536 -11.74 8.58 -15.94
CA LEU A 536 -11.94 7.45 -16.84
C LEU A 536 -13.30 7.61 -17.53
N MET A 537 -13.28 7.76 -18.85
CA MET A 537 -14.51 7.73 -19.65
C MET A 537 -14.87 6.29 -20.02
N VAL A 538 -16.16 6.04 -20.13
CA VAL A 538 -16.76 4.76 -20.47
C VAL A 538 -17.92 4.94 -21.45
N ALA A 539 -18.08 4.01 -22.39
CA ALA A 539 -19.24 3.94 -23.27
C ALA A 539 -19.99 2.61 -23.07
N HIS A 540 -21.32 2.66 -23.15
CA HIS A 540 -22.18 1.50 -22.91
C HIS A 540 -22.35 0.66 -24.18
N ASP A 541 -21.54 -0.40 -24.27
CA ASP A 541 -21.77 -1.55 -25.14
C ASP A 541 -21.78 -2.84 -24.29
N SER A 542 -22.06 -4.00 -24.92
CA SER A 542 -21.94 -5.32 -24.27
C SER A 542 -20.52 -5.62 -23.75
N TYR A 543 -19.52 -4.85 -24.19
CA TYR A 543 -18.16 -4.83 -23.66
C TYR A 543 -17.77 -3.37 -23.42
N PRO A 544 -17.29 -2.98 -22.22
CA PRO A 544 -17.04 -1.57 -21.93
C PRO A 544 -15.84 -1.06 -22.74
N ASP A 545 -16.06 -0.05 -23.57
CA ASP A 545 -14.98 0.79 -24.08
C ASP A 545 -14.59 1.79 -23.01
N ILE A 546 -13.29 1.88 -22.71
CA ILE A 546 -12.76 2.76 -21.65
C ILE A 546 -11.70 3.70 -22.25
N LEU A 547 -11.59 4.91 -21.71
CA LEU A 547 -10.63 5.91 -22.17
C LEU A 547 -10.10 6.74 -20.99
N TYR A 548 -8.78 6.79 -20.82
CA TYR A 548 -8.12 7.65 -19.84
C TYR A 548 -8.11 9.09 -20.30
N ILE A 549 -8.46 9.99 -19.39
CA ILE A 549 -8.47 11.44 -19.57
C ILE A 549 -7.72 12.11 -18.42
N ASP A 550 -7.36 13.39 -18.57
CA ASP A 550 -6.80 14.22 -17.49
C ASP A 550 -5.50 13.66 -16.85
N TYR A 551 -4.56 13.27 -17.69
CA TYR A 551 -3.24 12.76 -17.29
C TYR A 551 -2.20 13.88 -17.09
N GLU A 552 -2.63 15.07 -16.68
CA GLU A 552 -1.77 16.26 -16.50
C GLU A 552 -0.72 16.10 -15.38
N VAL A 553 -0.98 15.18 -14.44
CA VAL A 553 -0.07 14.87 -13.31
C VAL A 553 0.69 13.55 -13.49
N SER A 554 0.52 12.87 -14.63
CA SER A 554 1.21 11.60 -14.88
C SER A 554 2.73 11.80 -14.90
N GLY A 555 3.45 10.80 -14.40
CA GLY A 555 4.91 10.88 -14.29
C GLY A 555 5.49 9.78 -13.40
N PHE A 556 6.76 9.92 -13.06
CA PHE A 556 7.51 8.98 -12.23
C PHE A 556 7.41 9.40 -10.76
N HIS A 557 6.57 8.71 -9.99
CA HIS A 557 6.35 9.00 -8.58
C HIS A 557 6.08 7.72 -7.76
N CYS A 558 5.97 7.87 -6.44
CA CYS A 558 5.67 6.77 -5.54
C CYS A 558 4.31 6.10 -5.88
N PRO A 559 4.26 4.78 -6.13
CA PRO A 559 3.01 4.06 -6.43
C PRO A 559 1.93 4.21 -5.36
N PHE A 560 2.30 4.35 -4.09
CA PHE A 560 1.33 4.55 -3.00
C PHE A 560 0.62 5.91 -3.09
N LEU A 561 1.32 6.95 -3.58
CA LEU A 561 0.67 8.23 -3.89
C LEU A 561 -0.23 8.13 -5.12
N ASP A 562 0.22 7.42 -6.16
CA ASP A 562 -0.58 7.23 -7.39
C ASP A 562 -1.92 6.54 -7.10
N MET A 563 -1.90 5.54 -6.22
CA MET A 563 -3.09 4.76 -5.88
C MET A 563 -4.00 5.43 -4.85
N ALA A 564 -3.49 6.28 -3.95
CA ALA A 564 -4.26 6.77 -2.80
C ALA A 564 -5.57 7.48 -3.22
N LYS A 565 -5.52 8.44 -4.14
CA LYS A 565 -6.73 9.09 -4.68
C LYS A 565 -7.69 8.10 -5.32
N SER A 566 -7.19 7.10 -6.05
CA SER A 566 -8.07 6.10 -6.63
C SER A 566 -8.74 5.21 -5.58
N ILE A 567 -7.98 4.70 -4.62
CA ILE A 567 -8.51 3.86 -3.54
C ILE A 567 -9.57 4.65 -2.77
N TYR A 568 -9.30 5.92 -2.46
CA TYR A 568 -10.25 6.75 -1.74
C TYR A 568 -11.48 7.12 -2.57
N ASN A 569 -11.30 7.74 -3.73
CA ASN A 569 -12.40 8.26 -4.54
C ASN A 569 -13.31 7.15 -5.07
N ASP A 570 -12.73 6.00 -5.42
CA ASP A 570 -13.49 4.89 -5.97
C ASP A 570 -13.94 3.92 -4.86
N GLY A 571 -13.11 3.61 -3.86
CA GLY A 571 -13.45 2.66 -2.79
C GLY A 571 -14.41 3.25 -1.76
N PHE A 572 -14.14 4.48 -1.31
CA PHE A 572 -14.96 5.22 -0.34
C PHE A 572 -15.95 6.18 -1.02
N PHE A 573 -16.44 5.82 -2.21
CA PHE A 573 -17.32 6.67 -3.02
C PHE A 573 -18.54 7.21 -2.24
N ASN A 574 -19.20 6.37 -1.44
CA ASN A 574 -20.38 6.78 -0.68
C ASN A 574 -20.05 7.77 0.45
N VAL A 575 -18.80 7.79 0.90
CA VAL A 575 -18.28 8.77 1.86
C VAL A 575 -17.87 10.04 1.11
N LEU A 576 -17.03 9.95 0.08
CA LEU A 576 -16.55 11.13 -0.64
C LEU A 576 -17.67 11.88 -1.39
N TYR A 577 -18.69 11.16 -1.86
CA TYR A 577 -19.81 11.72 -2.62
C TYR A 577 -21.13 11.74 -1.85
N GLY A 578 -21.09 11.52 -0.54
CA GLY A 578 -22.30 11.49 0.30
C GLY A 578 -23.16 12.75 0.22
N ASP A 579 -22.54 13.92 -0.04
CA ASP A 579 -23.25 15.19 -0.26
C ASP A 579 -24.08 15.24 -1.55
N LEU A 580 -23.72 14.43 -2.55
CA LEU A 580 -24.46 14.27 -3.81
C LEU A 580 -25.47 13.13 -3.74
N LEU A 581 -25.26 12.19 -2.81
CA LEU A 581 -26.10 10.99 -2.66
C LEU A 581 -27.27 11.22 -1.70
N CYS A 582 -27.07 12.06 -0.66
CA CYS A 582 -28.05 12.29 0.39
C CYS A 582 -28.00 13.74 0.92
N ASP A 583 -29.18 14.27 1.27
CA ASP A 583 -29.30 15.62 1.86
C ASP A 583 -28.71 15.70 3.27
N ASP A 584 -28.81 14.61 4.05
CA ASP A 584 -28.33 14.49 5.43
C ASP A 584 -28.01 13.01 5.76
N ILE A 585 -26.91 12.78 6.49
CA ILE A 585 -26.48 11.46 6.94
C ILE A 585 -26.45 11.32 8.48
N THR A 586 -27.02 12.28 9.22
CA THR A 586 -27.06 12.28 10.69
C THR A 586 -28.08 11.30 11.25
N SER A 587 -27.62 10.41 12.15
CA SER A 587 -28.46 9.56 13.03
C SER A 587 -29.57 8.72 12.37
N LYS A 588 -29.62 8.65 11.03
CA LYS A 588 -30.59 7.88 10.24
C LYS A 588 -29.85 7.20 9.10
N SER A 589 -30.03 5.89 8.99
CA SER A 589 -29.52 5.13 7.83
C SER A 589 -30.20 5.64 6.56
N ASN A 590 -29.40 6.09 5.60
CA ASN A 590 -29.86 6.44 4.25
C ASN A 590 -29.60 5.26 3.29
N LEU A 591 -29.84 5.46 1.98
CA LEU A 591 -29.66 4.42 0.95
C LEU A 591 -28.21 3.91 0.83
N SER A 592 -27.22 4.69 1.28
CA SER A 592 -25.82 4.28 1.33
C SER A 592 -25.44 3.49 2.59
N GLY A 593 -26.32 3.47 3.60
CA GLY A 593 -26.10 2.84 4.91
C GLY A 593 -25.08 3.55 5.81
N VAL A 594 -24.52 4.68 5.37
CA VAL A 594 -23.56 5.50 6.13
C VAL A 594 -24.30 6.37 7.16
N THR A 595 -23.78 6.41 8.39
CA THR A 595 -24.28 7.28 9.46
C THR A 595 -23.14 7.94 10.21
N VAL A 596 -23.40 9.14 10.75
CA VAL A 596 -22.49 9.84 11.64
C VAL A 596 -23.26 10.62 12.70
N SER A 597 -22.71 10.69 13.90
CA SER A 597 -23.09 11.61 14.96
C SER A 597 -21.83 12.19 15.59
N TRP A 598 -21.91 13.41 16.09
CA TRP A 598 -20.76 14.04 16.74
C TRP A 598 -21.23 14.95 17.88
N THR A 599 -20.38 15.09 18.89
CA THR A 599 -20.54 16.04 19.98
C THR A 599 -19.24 16.81 20.16
N VAL A 600 -19.32 18.14 20.11
CA VAL A 600 -18.17 19.02 20.39
C VAL A 600 -18.37 19.63 21.77
N THR A 601 -17.48 19.29 22.70
CA THR A 601 -17.47 19.87 24.06
C THR A 601 -16.36 20.93 24.19
N SER A 602 -16.12 21.47 25.38
CA SER A 602 -14.96 22.35 25.62
C SER A 602 -13.62 21.60 25.68
N GLN A 603 -13.64 20.27 25.76
CA GLN A 603 -12.46 19.45 26.03
C GLN A 603 -12.18 18.39 24.96
N VAL A 604 -13.20 17.88 24.27
CA VAL A 604 -13.09 16.76 23.33
C VAL A 604 -14.14 16.86 22.23
N ILE A 605 -13.79 16.33 21.06
CA ILE A 605 -14.71 16.05 19.95
C ILE A 605 -14.97 14.54 19.93
N ASP A 606 -16.21 14.14 20.20
CA ASP A 606 -16.67 12.76 20.11
C ASP A 606 -17.37 12.56 18.76
N ILE A 607 -16.97 11.55 17.99
CA ILE A 607 -17.54 11.21 16.69
C ILE A 607 -17.86 9.72 16.69
N ASN A 608 -19.13 9.38 16.46
CA ASN A 608 -19.54 8.00 16.22
C ASN A 608 -20.05 7.88 14.81
N TYR A 609 -19.56 6.88 14.07
CA TYR A 609 -19.90 6.72 12.68
C TYR A 609 -19.92 5.25 12.27
N HIS A 610 -20.71 4.97 11.24
CA HIS A 610 -20.75 3.68 10.58
C HIS A 610 -20.63 3.89 9.07
N VAL A 611 -19.71 3.17 8.44
CA VAL A 611 -19.56 3.15 6.98
C VAL A 611 -19.91 1.76 6.47
N SER A 612 -20.91 1.72 5.59
CA SER A 612 -21.16 0.56 4.74
C SER A 612 -20.89 0.93 3.28
N ILE A 613 -20.23 0.05 2.56
CA ILE A 613 -19.98 0.20 1.13
C ILE A 613 -20.84 -0.79 0.36
N ASP A 614 -21.48 -0.31 -0.70
CA ASP A 614 -22.29 -1.14 -1.59
C ASP A 614 -21.45 -2.16 -2.36
N ILE A 615 -22.10 -3.16 -2.95
CA ILE A 615 -21.42 -4.26 -3.64
C ILE A 615 -20.51 -3.80 -4.79
N VAL A 616 -20.87 -2.74 -5.52
CA VAL A 616 -20.04 -2.19 -6.60
C VAL A 616 -18.82 -1.52 -6.00
N GLY A 617 -18.99 -0.72 -4.94
CA GLY A 617 -17.88 -0.10 -4.23
C GLY A 617 -16.90 -1.09 -3.63
N LYS A 618 -17.40 -2.14 -2.96
CA LYS A 618 -16.55 -3.22 -2.42
C LYS A 618 -15.79 -3.92 -3.54
N THR A 619 -16.47 -4.28 -4.62
CA THR A 619 -15.86 -4.96 -5.77
C THR A 619 -14.73 -4.13 -6.39
N ILE A 620 -14.96 -2.83 -6.59
CA ILE A 620 -13.94 -1.91 -7.14
C ILE A 620 -12.77 -1.77 -6.17
N ALA A 621 -13.03 -1.56 -4.87
CA ALA A 621 -11.99 -1.42 -3.85
C ALA A 621 -11.12 -2.67 -3.78
N ILE A 622 -11.72 -3.85 -3.59
CA ILE A 622 -11.00 -5.13 -3.50
C ILE A 622 -10.19 -5.37 -4.77
N THR A 623 -10.72 -5.07 -5.96
CA THR A 623 -9.97 -5.24 -7.22
C THR A 623 -8.68 -4.41 -7.24
N LYS A 624 -8.72 -3.17 -6.75
CA LYS A 624 -7.52 -2.32 -6.64
C LYS A 624 -6.55 -2.84 -5.59
N LEU A 625 -7.08 -3.20 -4.43
CA LEU A 625 -6.29 -3.66 -3.30
C LEU A 625 -5.57 -4.98 -3.65
N GLU A 626 -6.26 -5.88 -4.32
CA GLU A 626 -5.77 -7.22 -4.65
C GLU A 626 -4.87 -7.25 -5.88
N TYR A 627 -5.23 -6.56 -6.97
CA TYR A 627 -4.51 -6.68 -8.24
C TYR A 627 -3.53 -5.54 -8.54
N VAL A 628 -3.50 -4.51 -7.69
CA VAL A 628 -2.53 -3.40 -7.79
C VAL A 628 -1.73 -3.23 -6.50
N LEU A 629 -2.39 -2.98 -5.36
CA LEU A 629 -1.68 -2.68 -4.10
C LEU A 629 -0.92 -3.90 -3.56
N ARG A 630 -1.56 -5.08 -3.46
CA ARG A 630 -0.93 -6.32 -2.97
C ARG A 630 0.37 -6.65 -3.72
N PRO A 631 0.38 -6.77 -5.06
CA PRO A 631 1.63 -7.08 -5.78
C PRO A 631 2.74 -6.04 -5.57
N VAL A 632 2.40 -4.76 -5.45
CA VAL A 632 3.40 -3.71 -5.15
C VAL A 632 3.96 -3.90 -3.74
N LEU A 633 3.11 -4.13 -2.73
CA LEU A 633 3.54 -4.37 -1.36
C LEU A 633 4.40 -5.64 -1.25
N GLU A 634 3.96 -6.75 -1.82
CA GLU A 634 4.71 -8.01 -1.80
C GLU A 634 6.08 -7.88 -2.45
N ARG A 635 6.18 -7.11 -3.54
CA ARG A 635 7.47 -6.81 -4.17
C ARG A 635 8.38 -5.99 -3.26
N ILE A 636 7.84 -5.01 -2.53
CA ILE A 636 8.62 -4.21 -1.58
C ILE A 636 9.05 -5.06 -0.38
N ILE A 637 8.15 -5.89 0.16
CA ILE A 637 8.46 -6.80 1.26
C ILE A 637 9.59 -7.75 0.84
N ALA A 638 9.53 -8.31 -0.38
CA ALA A 638 10.57 -9.19 -0.90
C ALA A 638 11.92 -8.48 -1.12
N TYR A 639 11.93 -7.18 -1.45
CA TYR A 639 13.15 -6.42 -1.74
C TYR A 639 13.76 -5.77 -0.50
N THR A 640 12.94 -5.17 0.37
CA THR A 640 13.38 -4.46 1.58
C THR A 640 12.24 -4.46 2.62
N PRO A 641 12.16 -5.47 3.51
CA PRO A 641 11.12 -5.57 4.54
C PRO A 641 11.00 -4.30 5.41
N ALA A 642 12.13 -3.64 5.70
CA ALA A 642 12.18 -2.40 6.48
C ALA A 642 11.38 -1.23 5.86
N LYS A 643 11.12 -1.25 4.53
CA LYS A 643 10.32 -0.22 3.84
C LYS A 643 8.81 -0.50 3.85
N ALA A 644 8.38 -1.70 4.26
CA ALA A 644 6.96 -2.07 4.24
C ALA A 644 6.12 -1.20 5.19
N GLY A 645 6.58 -1.00 6.43
CA GLY A 645 5.91 -0.11 7.38
C GLY A 645 5.83 1.33 6.90
N LEU A 646 6.90 1.83 6.25
CA LEU A 646 6.90 3.18 5.66
C LEU A 646 5.91 3.32 4.50
N ALA A 647 5.75 2.27 3.67
CA ALA A 647 4.76 2.25 2.59
C ALA A 647 3.33 2.35 3.12
N GLU A 648 3.04 1.65 4.22
CA GLU A 648 1.75 1.74 4.92
C GLU A 648 1.50 3.15 5.47
N ASP A 649 2.50 3.74 6.13
CA ASP A 649 2.42 5.10 6.67
C ASP A 649 2.20 6.16 5.59
N VAL A 650 2.90 6.05 4.45
CA VAL A 650 2.73 6.94 3.30
C VAL A 650 1.33 6.79 2.70
N LEU A 651 0.85 5.55 2.51
CA LEU A 651 -0.49 5.30 1.97
C LEU A 651 -1.57 5.82 2.92
N GLY A 652 -1.49 5.51 4.23
CA GLY A 652 -2.42 5.99 5.24
C GLY A 652 -2.47 7.52 5.32
N SER A 653 -1.31 8.18 5.31
CA SER A 653 -1.20 9.65 5.28
C SER A 653 -1.79 10.25 4.01
N ALA A 654 -1.54 9.64 2.84
CA ALA A 654 -2.11 10.08 1.57
C ALA A 654 -3.64 9.91 1.55
N LEU A 655 -4.17 8.84 2.13
CA LEU A 655 -5.61 8.58 2.26
C LEU A 655 -6.28 9.56 3.24
N LEU A 656 -5.62 9.96 4.33
CA LEU A 656 -6.08 11.06 5.20
C LEU A 656 -6.23 12.37 4.42
N VAL A 657 -5.24 12.72 3.60
CA VAL A 657 -5.32 13.91 2.73
C VAL A 657 -6.47 13.76 1.73
N CYS A 658 -6.67 12.56 1.18
CA CYS A 658 -7.79 12.30 0.28
C CYS A 658 -9.13 12.53 0.98
N ALA A 659 -9.27 12.06 2.22
CA ALA A 659 -10.48 12.18 3.02
C ALA A 659 -10.84 13.64 3.35
N LEU A 660 -9.91 14.40 3.92
CA LEU A 660 -10.20 15.76 4.39
C LEU A 660 -10.10 16.83 3.29
N LEU A 661 -9.17 16.67 2.34
CA LEU A 661 -8.69 17.79 1.54
C LEU A 661 -8.98 17.64 0.03
N THR A 662 -9.78 16.65 -0.36
CA THR A 662 -10.21 16.47 -1.76
C THR A 662 -11.49 17.23 -2.08
N ARG A 663 -12.45 17.28 -1.16
CA ARG A 663 -13.74 17.97 -1.36
C ARG A 663 -14.03 18.90 -0.19
N ASN A 664 -14.64 20.05 -0.52
CA ASN A 664 -14.98 21.06 0.46
C ASN A 664 -16.33 20.73 1.11
N PHE A 665 -16.30 20.34 2.39
CA PHE A 665 -17.50 20.06 3.19
C PHE A 665 -17.85 21.16 4.20
N SER A 666 -17.37 22.40 4.02
CA SER A 666 -17.67 23.53 4.90
C SER A 666 -19.16 23.78 5.15
N LYS A 667 -20.01 23.40 4.18
CA LYS A 667 -21.48 23.53 4.27
C LYS A 667 -22.19 22.23 4.70
N ARG A 668 -21.46 21.15 4.93
CA ARG A 668 -21.95 19.81 5.26
C ARG A 668 -21.19 19.26 6.48
N PRO A 669 -21.52 19.71 7.70
CA PRO A 669 -20.81 19.31 8.92
C PRO A 669 -20.79 17.79 9.12
N ASP A 670 -21.89 17.13 8.76
CA ASP A 670 -22.03 15.68 8.73
C ASP A 670 -20.94 15.01 7.88
N MET A 671 -20.73 15.49 6.66
CA MET A 671 -19.69 14.98 5.78
C MET A 671 -18.28 15.34 6.25
N PHE A 672 -18.10 16.52 6.87
CA PHE A 672 -16.82 16.93 7.44
C PHE A 672 -16.40 16.01 8.59
N PHE A 673 -17.26 15.79 9.59
CA PHE A 673 -16.93 14.94 10.75
C PHE A 673 -16.76 13.47 10.35
N LEU A 674 -17.57 12.97 9.40
CA LEU A 674 -17.37 11.63 8.83
C LEU A 674 -16.00 11.51 8.15
N SER A 675 -15.65 12.46 7.28
CA SER A 675 -14.37 12.45 6.56
C SER A 675 -13.18 12.60 7.50
N LEU A 676 -13.31 13.41 8.55
CA LEU A 676 -12.32 13.58 9.60
C LEU A 676 -12.06 12.25 10.32
N ALA A 677 -13.12 11.62 10.84
CA ALA A 677 -13.00 10.35 11.56
C ALA A 677 -12.43 9.23 10.68
N GLN A 678 -12.94 9.10 9.46
CA GLN A 678 -12.49 8.10 8.50
C GLN A 678 -11.03 8.31 8.10
N GLY A 679 -10.62 9.55 7.85
CA GLY A 679 -9.24 9.90 7.52
C GLY A 679 -8.25 9.59 8.65
N ILE A 680 -8.63 9.89 9.90
CA ILE A 680 -7.82 9.57 11.08
C ILE A 680 -7.66 8.07 11.27
N ARG A 681 -8.74 7.29 11.12
CA ARG A 681 -8.64 5.83 11.19
C ARG A 681 -7.77 5.24 10.08
N LEU A 682 -7.80 5.81 8.87
CA LEU A 682 -6.92 5.40 7.77
C LEU A 682 -5.44 5.72 8.04
N ALA A 683 -5.13 6.84 8.69
CA ALA A 683 -3.76 7.21 9.04
C ALA A 683 -3.21 6.48 10.28
N SER A 684 -4.06 6.11 11.23
CA SER A 684 -3.68 5.41 12.47
C SER A 684 -3.64 3.89 12.30
N ASN A 685 -4.64 3.31 11.64
CA ASN A 685 -4.76 1.86 11.47
C ASN A 685 -5.41 1.49 10.14
N LEU A 686 -4.63 1.65 9.06
CA LEU A 686 -5.03 1.34 7.70
C LEU A 686 -5.55 -0.11 7.55
N ARG A 687 -4.87 -1.07 8.18
CA ARG A 687 -5.19 -2.51 8.13
C ARG A 687 -6.58 -2.79 8.68
N ALA A 688 -6.90 -2.23 9.86
CA ALA A 688 -8.21 -2.41 10.48
C ALA A 688 -9.33 -1.82 9.61
N VAL A 689 -9.12 -0.64 9.02
CA VAL A 689 -10.12 -0.01 8.15
C VAL A 689 -10.37 -0.86 6.90
N PHE A 690 -9.33 -1.35 6.23
CA PHE A 690 -9.51 -2.18 5.03
C PHE A 690 -10.18 -3.52 5.35
N SER A 691 -9.88 -4.11 6.50
CA SER A 691 -10.56 -5.31 6.98
C SER A 691 -12.03 -5.05 7.30
N GLU A 692 -12.35 -3.98 8.03
CA GLU A 692 -13.72 -3.66 8.44
C GLU A 692 -14.62 -3.26 7.25
N VAL A 693 -14.10 -2.41 6.36
CA VAL A 693 -14.90 -1.78 5.30
C VAL A 693 -14.98 -2.66 4.05
N PHE A 694 -13.88 -3.33 3.70
CA PHE A 694 -13.76 -4.08 2.44
C PHE A 694 -13.54 -5.58 2.63
N ASP A 695 -13.44 -6.08 3.87
CA ASP A 695 -13.08 -7.48 4.14
C ASP A 695 -11.76 -7.90 3.46
N TRP A 696 -10.81 -6.95 3.38
CA TRP A 696 -9.53 -7.16 2.72
C TRP A 696 -8.38 -7.08 3.72
N HIS A 697 -7.49 -8.08 3.70
CA HIS A 697 -6.39 -8.18 4.63
C HIS A 697 -5.05 -7.91 3.92
N MET A 698 -4.30 -6.97 4.48
CA MET A 698 -3.00 -6.57 3.98
C MET A 698 -1.96 -7.68 4.19
N PRO A 699 -1.01 -7.89 3.26
CA PRO A 699 0.05 -8.88 3.42
C PRO A 699 0.75 -8.81 4.78
N VAL A 700 1.02 -9.97 5.36
CA VAL A 700 1.79 -10.08 6.61
C VAL A 700 3.27 -9.98 6.27
N VAL A 701 3.99 -9.13 7.00
CA VAL A 701 5.46 -9.13 7.00
C VAL A 701 5.88 -10.21 7.99
N ASP A 702 6.05 -11.44 7.54
CA ASP A 702 6.74 -12.44 8.36
C ASP A 702 8.19 -11.97 8.47
N ALA A 703 8.56 -11.37 9.61
CA ALA A 703 9.97 -11.16 9.92
C ALA A 703 10.63 -12.54 9.86
N PRO A 704 11.68 -12.76 9.04
CA PRO A 704 12.31 -14.05 8.95
C PRO A 704 12.82 -14.42 10.34
N THR A 705 12.28 -15.48 10.91
CA THR A 705 12.83 -16.15 12.08
C THR A 705 14.27 -16.45 11.73
N ALA A 706 15.22 -15.90 12.49
CA ALA A 706 16.65 -16.03 12.24
C ALA A 706 17.05 -17.51 12.25
N ALA A 707 17.01 -18.15 11.07
CA ALA A 707 17.68 -19.41 10.83
C ALA A 707 19.17 -19.10 10.79
N LEU A 708 19.87 -19.42 11.89
CA LEU A 708 21.32 -19.49 11.99
C LEU A 708 21.89 -20.25 10.77
N ILE A 709 22.41 -19.51 9.79
CA ILE A 709 23.28 -20.06 8.74
C ILE A 709 24.71 -19.88 9.24
N PRO A 710 25.52 -20.95 9.37
CA PRO A 710 26.87 -20.85 9.89
C PRO A 710 27.75 -20.08 8.90
N ALA A 711 28.38 -19.01 9.38
CA ALA A 711 29.31 -18.20 8.62
C ALA A 711 30.49 -19.06 8.13
N ARG A 712 30.62 -19.20 6.80
CA ARG A 712 31.86 -19.66 6.19
C ARG A 712 32.90 -18.55 6.33
N ALA A 713 33.90 -18.81 7.16
CA ALA A 713 35.11 -18.02 7.24
C ALA A 713 35.77 -17.95 5.85
N THR A 714 35.95 -16.73 5.35
CA THR A 714 36.85 -16.47 4.22
C THR A 714 37.96 -15.57 4.73
N THR A 715 39.17 -16.12 4.67
CA THR A 715 40.43 -15.58 5.17
C THR A 715 40.80 -14.24 4.53
N VAL A 716 41.31 -13.36 5.39
CA VAL A 716 41.93 -12.06 5.13
C VAL A 716 43.24 -12.22 4.35
N GLN A 717 43.44 -11.38 3.32
CA GLN A 717 44.76 -10.92 2.88
C GLN A 717 44.71 -9.43 2.49
N ASP A 718 45.07 -8.63 3.48
CA ASP A 718 45.88 -7.40 3.53
C ASP A 718 46.24 -6.50 2.31
N LEU A 719 46.35 -5.19 2.68
CA LEU A 719 47.02 -4.02 2.06
C LEU A 719 46.20 -3.23 1.01
N SER A 720 45.99 -1.90 1.08
CA SER A 720 46.78 -0.81 1.68
C SER A 720 45.93 0.48 1.86
N LEU A 721 46.31 1.30 2.84
CA LEU A 721 45.80 2.65 3.17
C LEU A 721 46.00 3.68 2.05
N GLU A 722 45.05 4.63 1.93
CA GLU A 722 45.23 6.11 1.95
C GLU A 722 43.83 6.80 2.02
N PRO A 723 43.70 8.04 2.54
CA PRO A 723 42.49 8.54 3.18
C PRO A 723 41.67 9.55 2.35
N SER A 724 40.49 9.89 2.90
CA SER A 724 39.65 11.08 2.66
C SER A 724 38.59 11.01 1.55
N THR A 725 37.33 10.83 1.98
CA THR A 725 36.21 11.78 1.80
C THR A 725 35.00 11.20 2.54
N ARG A 726 34.61 11.82 3.67
CA ARG A 726 33.44 11.43 4.47
C ARG A 726 32.16 11.75 3.70
N SER A 727 31.40 10.72 3.33
CA SER A 727 29.98 10.82 2.97
C SER A 727 29.17 10.28 4.14
N LEU A 728 28.45 11.16 4.84
CA LEU A 728 27.41 10.81 5.81
C LEU A 728 26.25 10.12 5.07
N ARG A 729 26.22 8.78 5.08
CA ARG A 729 25.01 8.01 4.77
C ARG A 729 24.29 7.73 6.08
N GLY A 730 23.06 8.25 6.20
CA GLY A 730 22.20 8.05 7.34
C GLY A 730 21.76 6.59 7.46
N GLU A 731 22.01 6.00 8.62
CA GLU A 731 21.48 4.70 8.99
C GLU A 731 19.98 4.82 9.32
N ILE A 732 19.18 4.00 8.64
CA ILE A 732 17.76 3.83 8.90
C ILE A 732 17.63 3.01 10.18
N ILE A 733 17.23 3.66 11.27
CA ILE A 733 16.87 2.99 12.52
C ILE A 733 15.51 2.30 12.31
N ASP A 734 15.45 0.99 12.49
CA ASP A 734 14.23 0.18 12.46
C ASP A 734 13.28 0.59 13.60
N LEU A 735 12.31 1.43 13.22
CA LEU A 735 11.33 2.04 14.10
C LEU A 735 10.32 1.01 14.64
N ALA A 736 10.08 -0.08 13.90
CA ALA A 736 9.13 -1.11 14.29
C ALA A 736 9.67 -1.95 15.46
N GLY A 737 10.97 -2.25 15.46
CA GLY A 737 11.64 -2.99 16.53
C GLY A 737 11.57 -2.27 17.89
N LEU A 738 11.78 -0.95 17.93
CA LEU A 738 11.77 -0.16 19.18
C LEU A 738 10.35 0.12 19.73
N LEU A 739 9.36 0.21 18.84
CA LEU A 739 7.95 0.40 19.23
C LEU A 739 7.30 -0.90 19.72
N SER A 740 7.82 -2.06 19.33
CA SER A 740 7.23 -3.36 19.65
C SER A 740 7.30 -3.78 21.13
N SER A 741 8.16 -3.18 21.96
CA SER A 741 8.20 -3.55 23.39
C SER A 741 7.13 -2.88 24.25
N SER A 742 6.33 -1.94 23.70
CA SER A 742 5.20 -1.31 24.40
C SER A 742 3.91 -1.90 23.88
N CYS A 743 3.11 -2.37 24.82
CA CYS A 743 1.69 -2.65 24.58
C CYS A 743 0.88 -1.41 24.16
N LEU A 744 1.50 -0.23 23.94
CA LEU A 744 0.86 0.99 23.45
C LEU A 744 1.41 1.40 22.09
N THR A 745 0.49 1.85 21.23
CA THR A 745 0.75 2.47 19.94
C THR A 745 1.35 3.88 20.09
N PRO A 746 2.04 4.42 19.06
CA PRO A 746 2.57 5.79 19.08
C PRO A 746 1.53 6.86 19.43
N ASP A 747 0.27 6.64 19.06
CA ASP A 747 -0.84 7.57 19.28
C ASP A 747 -1.27 7.60 20.76
N GLU A 748 -1.35 6.44 21.41
CA GLU A 748 -1.64 6.33 22.85
C GLU A 748 -0.51 6.93 23.69
N VAL A 749 0.73 6.69 23.26
CA VAL A 749 1.91 7.29 23.89
C VAL A 749 1.86 8.82 23.79
N PHE A 750 1.48 9.37 22.64
CA PHE A 750 1.33 10.82 22.49
C PHE A 750 0.24 11.39 23.41
N LEU A 751 -0.92 10.74 23.48
CA LEU A 751 -2.04 11.17 24.33
C LEU A 751 -1.68 11.16 25.81
N LYS A 752 -1.03 10.09 26.29
CA LYS A 752 -0.58 9.99 27.69
C LYS A 752 0.33 11.16 28.05
N ARG A 753 1.34 11.42 27.22
CA ARG A 753 2.31 12.49 27.45
C ARG A 753 1.65 13.86 27.44
N ALA A 754 0.68 14.07 26.55
CA ALA A 754 -0.04 15.33 26.50
C ALA A 754 -0.82 15.62 27.78
N ASP A 755 -1.39 14.61 28.45
CA ASP A 755 -2.06 14.77 29.73
C ASP A 755 -1.08 15.16 30.86
N GLU A 756 0.10 14.53 30.90
CA GLU A 756 1.16 14.87 31.85
C GLU A 756 1.66 16.31 31.64
N THR A 757 1.89 16.71 30.38
CA THR A 757 2.28 18.09 30.04
C THR A 757 1.18 19.10 30.36
N LEU A 758 -0.09 18.71 30.25
CA LEU A 758 -1.25 19.58 30.46
C LEU A 758 -1.20 20.24 31.86
N GLN A 759 -0.82 19.47 32.87
CA GLN A 759 -0.73 19.95 34.26
C GLN A 759 0.35 21.04 34.39
N LEU A 760 1.54 20.77 33.84
CA LEU A 760 2.64 21.73 33.85
C LEU A 760 2.28 23.00 33.04
N GLN A 761 1.68 22.85 31.86
CA GLN A 761 1.29 24.00 31.03
C GLN A 761 0.25 24.88 31.73
N ARG A 762 -0.72 24.31 32.45
CA ARG A 762 -1.69 25.09 33.22
C ARG A 762 -1.03 25.95 34.31
N HIS A 763 0.06 25.49 34.90
CA HIS A 763 0.76 26.22 35.95
C HIS A 763 1.67 27.32 35.41
N PHE A 764 2.41 27.05 34.33
CA PHE A 764 3.44 27.97 33.81
C PHE A 764 2.95 28.91 32.70
N SER A 765 1.78 28.63 32.12
CA SER A 765 1.24 29.48 31.07
C SER A 765 0.89 30.86 31.57
N ARG A 766 1.14 31.87 30.73
CA ARG A 766 0.68 33.25 30.96
C ARG A 766 -0.83 33.45 30.76
N ALA A 767 -1.57 32.40 30.40
CA ALA A 767 -3.00 32.47 30.13
C ALA A 767 -3.79 31.57 31.09
N ASP A 768 -4.72 32.16 31.86
CA ASP A 768 -5.43 31.50 32.95
C ASP A 768 -6.44 30.42 32.52
N ASN A 769 -6.84 30.38 31.24
CA ASN A 769 -7.94 29.55 30.74
C ASN A 769 -7.66 28.96 29.35
N GLU A 770 -6.53 28.28 29.20
CA GLU A 770 -6.20 27.59 27.94
C GLU A 770 -6.97 26.28 27.77
N THR A 771 -7.45 26.04 26.55
CA THR A 771 -8.13 24.79 26.23
C THR A 771 -7.13 23.65 26.08
N PRO A 772 -7.52 22.38 26.31
CA PRO A 772 -6.69 21.23 25.99
C PRO A 772 -6.17 21.25 24.55
N GLY A 773 -6.96 21.78 23.62
CA GLY A 773 -6.54 21.90 22.23
C GLY A 773 -5.35 22.85 22.03
N THR A 774 -5.39 24.04 22.65
CA THR A 774 -4.25 24.98 22.60
C THR A 774 -2.95 24.38 23.14
N ILE A 775 -3.05 23.50 24.15
CA ILE A 775 -1.90 22.81 24.74
C ILE A 775 -1.36 21.74 23.79
N LEU A 776 -2.23 20.90 23.23
CA LEU A 776 -1.86 19.88 22.25
C LEU A 776 -1.24 20.46 20.98
N GLN A 777 -1.77 21.60 20.51
CA GLN A 777 -1.21 22.35 19.40
C GLN A 777 0.27 22.70 19.65
N ARG A 778 0.60 23.17 20.85
CA ARG A 778 1.97 23.53 21.23
C ARG A 778 2.87 22.30 21.31
N ILE A 779 2.40 21.17 21.83
CA ILE A 779 3.16 19.91 21.84
C ILE A 779 3.48 19.47 20.40
N SER A 780 2.46 19.41 19.53
CA SER A 780 2.65 19.04 18.12
C SER A 780 3.63 19.98 17.41
N ARG A 781 3.46 21.29 17.66
CA ARG A 781 4.34 22.32 17.09
C ARG A 781 5.78 22.21 17.59
N ALA A 782 5.98 21.98 18.87
CA ALA A 782 7.30 21.80 19.47
C ALA A 782 8.00 20.56 18.92
N ARG A 783 7.27 19.45 18.74
CA ARG A 783 7.78 18.25 18.07
C ARG A 783 8.20 18.56 16.63
N TYR A 784 7.33 19.17 15.83
CA TYR A 784 7.60 19.49 14.44
C TYR A 784 8.84 20.38 14.28
N LEU A 785 8.93 21.47 15.04
CA LEU A 785 10.09 22.37 15.00
C LEU A 785 11.35 21.73 15.59
N GLY A 786 11.20 20.89 16.61
CA GLY A 786 12.30 20.13 17.20
C GLY A 786 12.89 19.12 16.21
N MET A 787 12.07 18.43 15.42
CA MET A 787 12.56 17.45 14.43
C MET A 787 13.39 18.10 13.32
N LYS A 788 13.12 19.39 13.01
CA LYS A 788 13.96 20.20 12.11
C LYS A 788 15.28 20.65 12.74
N THR A 789 15.38 20.53 14.06
CA THR A 789 16.54 20.93 14.85
C THR A 789 17.49 19.73 15.02
N ALA A 790 16.98 18.62 15.55
CA ALA A 790 17.71 17.35 15.64
C ALA A 790 16.74 16.16 15.66
N LEU A 791 17.14 15.04 15.04
CA LEU A 791 16.33 13.83 14.90
C LEU A 791 16.45 12.87 16.09
N HIS A 792 16.53 13.40 17.32
CA HIS A 792 16.60 12.57 18.51
C HIS A 792 15.27 11.81 18.74
N THR A 793 15.37 10.57 19.23
CA THR A 793 14.20 9.75 19.60
C THR A 793 13.27 10.49 20.56
N CYS A 794 13.83 11.27 21.49
CA CYS A 794 13.04 12.04 22.45
C CYS A 794 12.13 13.11 21.82
N ILE A 795 12.57 13.70 20.70
CA ILE A 795 11.78 14.66 19.93
C ILE A 795 10.77 13.94 19.06
N ARG A 796 11.23 12.91 18.33
CA ARG A 796 10.40 12.13 17.41
C ARG A 796 9.18 11.52 18.08
N GLU A 797 9.31 11.10 19.33
CA GLU A 797 8.24 10.45 20.09
C GLU A 797 7.46 11.39 21.01
N SER A 798 7.78 12.69 21.05
CA SER A 798 7.23 13.63 22.06
C SER A 798 7.60 13.31 23.52
N LEU A 799 8.67 12.53 23.78
CA LEU A 799 9.16 12.28 25.14
C LEU A 799 9.57 13.57 25.87
N PHE A 800 9.90 14.63 25.14
CA PHE A 800 10.17 15.94 25.74
C PHE A 800 8.97 16.52 26.50
N ALA A 801 7.75 16.03 26.26
CA ALA A 801 6.54 16.56 26.89
C ALA A 801 6.25 15.90 28.25
N GLU A 802 6.92 14.78 28.56
CA GLU A 802 6.81 14.02 29.79
C GLU A 802 7.96 14.38 30.74
N SER A 803 7.63 14.67 32.00
CA SER A 803 8.63 14.78 33.06
C SER A 803 9.15 13.39 33.43
N ARG A 804 10.45 13.29 33.65
CA ARG A 804 11.15 12.04 33.92
C ARG A 804 12.12 12.20 35.10
N ILE A 805 12.27 13.41 35.63
CA ILE A 805 13.12 13.71 36.79
C ILE A 805 12.45 13.30 38.11
N ASP A 806 11.13 13.46 38.23
CA ASP A 806 10.28 13.15 39.40
C ASP A 806 10.09 11.65 39.69
N HIS A 807 10.91 10.90 39.00
CA HIS A 807 10.78 9.51 38.70
C HIS A 807 12.01 8.79 39.24
N HIS A 808 13.14 9.48 39.38
CA HIS A 808 14.39 8.98 39.95
C HIS A 808 14.30 8.81 41.50
N PHE A 809 14.96 7.78 42.05
CA PHE A 809 14.83 7.42 43.48
C PHE A 809 15.32 8.53 44.42
N ALA A 810 16.34 9.28 44.00
CA ALA A 810 16.84 10.44 44.75
C ALA A 810 15.92 11.68 44.70
N TYR A 811 14.86 11.69 43.89
CA TYR A 811 14.08 12.93 43.65
C TYR A 811 13.48 13.54 44.92
N GLU A 812 12.86 12.72 45.77
CA GLU A 812 12.24 13.19 47.03
C GLU A 812 13.30 13.82 47.96
N GLU A 813 14.47 13.18 48.11
CA GLU A 813 15.58 13.70 48.94
C GLU A 813 16.14 15.02 48.39
N ILE A 814 16.31 15.13 47.07
CA ILE A 814 16.78 16.36 46.41
C ILE A 814 15.78 17.51 46.62
N LEU A 815 14.48 17.21 46.54
CA LEU A 815 13.42 18.19 46.73
C LEU A 815 13.35 18.66 48.20
N GLU A 816 13.48 17.75 49.17
CA GLU A 816 13.52 18.07 50.60
C GLU A 816 14.76 18.89 50.99
N SER A 817 15.87 18.68 50.29
CA SER A 817 17.13 19.41 50.47
C SER A 817 17.12 20.82 49.88
N CYS A 818 15.97 21.30 49.40
CA CYS A 818 15.83 22.62 48.81
C CYS A 818 16.21 23.76 49.79
N SER A 819 17.20 24.57 49.41
CA SER A 819 17.55 25.80 50.12
C SER A 819 18.07 26.86 49.13
N PRO A 820 18.08 28.17 49.49
CA PRO A 820 18.65 29.21 48.63
C PRO A 820 20.11 28.99 48.23
N ASP A 821 20.87 28.24 49.04
CA ASP A 821 22.29 27.93 48.82
C ASP A 821 22.52 26.64 48.02
N ASN A 822 21.46 25.87 47.76
CA ASN A 822 21.51 24.62 47.01
C ASN A 822 21.10 24.86 45.56
N LEU A 823 22.04 25.34 44.75
CA LEU A 823 21.84 25.49 43.31
C LEU A 823 21.80 24.14 42.61
N LEU A 824 20.86 23.98 41.68
CA LEU A 824 20.68 22.80 40.85
C LEU A 824 20.91 23.15 39.37
N VAL A 825 21.59 22.27 38.64
CA VAL A 825 21.71 22.37 37.17
C VAL A 825 21.23 21.11 36.48
N ASP A 826 20.45 21.26 35.41
CA ASP A 826 20.05 20.18 34.51
C ASP A 826 20.81 20.28 33.19
N VAL A 827 21.66 19.28 32.90
CA VAL A 827 22.59 19.27 31.78
C VAL A 827 22.07 18.36 30.66
N GLY A 828 21.80 18.98 29.51
CA GLY A 828 21.03 18.38 28.41
C GLY A 828 19.52 18.53 28.62
N CYS A 829 19.10 19.70 29.11
CA CYS A 829 17.72 19.96 29.57
C CYS A 829 16.67 19.99 28.45
N CYS A 830 17.06 19.97 27.17
CA CYS A 830 16.16 20.00 26.02
C CYS A 830 15.16 21.18 26.11
N MET A 831 13.85 20.89 26.16
CA MET A 831 12.80 21.91 26.27
C MET A 831 12.51 22.33 27.72
N GLY A 832 13.22 21.78 28.71
CA GLY A 832 13.14 22.17 30.12
C GLY A 832 11.92 21.64 30.87
N THR A 833 11.37 20.49 30.47
CA THR A 833 10.18 19.89 31.11
C THR A 833 10.48 19.41 32.53
N ASP A 834 11.62 18.76 32.72
CA ASP A 834 12.10 18.28 34.02
C ASP A 834 12.30 19.44 35.02
N ILE A 835 12.92 20.53 34.57
CA ILE A 835 13.08 21.76 35.37
C ILE A 835 11.72 22.32 35.84
N ARG A 836 10.71 22.32 34.95
CA ARG A 836 9.37 22.81 35.29
C ARG A 836 8.67 21.90 36.29
N LYS A 837 8.93 20.59 36.26
CA LYS A 837 8.43 19.68 37.28
C LYS A 837 9.03 19.97 38.64
N LEU A 838 10.35 20.17 38.73
CA LEU A 838 11.02 20.58 39.97
C LEU A 838 10.42 21.86 40.56
N ILE A 839 10.16 22.86 39.71
CA ILE A 839 9.57 24.14 40.15
C ILE A 839 8.13 23.94 40.64
N LEU A 840 7.33 23.17 39.89
CA LEU A 840 5.95 22.86 40.28
C LEU A 840 5.89 22.18 41.65
N ASP A 841 6.86 21.29 41.94
CA ASP A 841 6.93 20.53 43.18
C ASP A 841 7.57 21.32 44.34
N GLY A 842 8.05 22.56 44.11
CA GLY A 842 8.47 23.49 45.16
C GLY A 842 9.93 23.92 45.13
N TYR A 843 10.74 23.47 44.16
CA TYR A 843 12.13 23.90 44.04
C TYR A 843 12.21 25.36 43.50
N PRO A 844 12.94 26.28 44.15
CA PRO A 844 12.98 27.69 43.75
C PRO A 844 13.53 27.88 42.35
N SER A 845 12.74 28.50 41.47
CA SER A 845 13.11 28.83 40.08
C SER A 845 14.46 29.52 39.94
N LYS A 846 14.76 30.46 40.85
CA LYS A 846 16.02 31.22 40.87
C LYS A 846 17.26 30.36 41.20
N CYS A 847 17.05 29.18 41.75
CA CYS A 847 18.10 28.24 42.15
C CYS A 847 18.32 27.13 41.11
N ILE A 848 17.61 27.14 39.97
CA ILE A 848 17.74 26.13 38.92
C ILE A 848 18.30 26.75 37.64
N VAL A 849 19.28 26.07 37.05
CA VAL A 849 19.86 26.39 35.74
C VAL A 849 19.66 25.22 34.77
N GLY A 850 19.16 25.49 33.57
CA GLY A 850 19.12 24.53 32.47
C GLY A 850 20.24 24.78 31.48
N LEU A 851 21.04 23.75 31.17
CA LEU A 851 22.09 23.78 30.17
C LEU A 851 21.74 22.88 29.00
N ASP A 852 21.89 23.40 27.78
CA ASP A 852 21.80 22.60 26.55
C ASP A 852 22.71 23.21 25.49
N ILE A 853 23.20 22.38 24.56
CA ILE A 853 24.03 22.87 23.45
C ILE A 853 23.18 23.64 22.42
N GLU A 854 21.89 23.31 22.33
CA GLU A 854 20.99 23.80 21.29
C GLU A 854 19.98 24.83 21.82
N THR A 855 20.23 26.10 21.54
CA THR A 855 19.38 27.22 21.99
C THR A 855 17.96 27.17 21.44
N ARG A 856 17.74 26.55 20.28
CA ARG A 856 16.40 26.39 19.72
C ARG A 856 15.50 25.54 20.61
N PHE A 857 16.01 24.52 21.31
CA PHE A 857 15.20 23.74 22.24
C PHE A 857 14.73 24.57 23.44
N LEU A 858 15.58 25.48 23.93
CA LEU A 858 15.24 26.40 25.02
C LEU A 858 14.09 27.33 24.60
N HIS A 859 14.15 27.86 23.37
CA HIS A 859 13.07 28.66 22.80
C HIS A 859 11.77 27.85 22.59
N LEU A 860 11.89 26.60 22.11
CA LEU A 860 10.75 25.70 21.96
C LEU A 860 10.10 25.35 23.30
N GLY A 861 10.86 25.23 24.38
CA GLY A 861 10.33 25.10 25.73
C GLY A 861 9.43 26.27 26.13
N ARG A 862 9.85 27.51 25.86
CA ARG A 862 9.00 28.69 26.14
C ARG A 862 7.70 28.66 25.33
N ILE A 863 7.78 28.27 24.05
CA ILE A 863 6.60 28.09 23.20
C ILE A 863 5.70 27.00 23.79
N LEU A 864 6.28 25.85 24.16
CA LEU A 864 5.56 24.71 24.72
C LEU A 864 4.75 25.13 25.95
N TYR A 865 5.34 25.91 26.86
CA TYR A 865 4.70 26.34 28.10
C TYR A 865 4.00 27.72 28.03
N ASN A 866 3.96 28.38 26.85
CA ASN A 866 3.39 29.72 26.63
C ASN A 866 3.87 30.75 27.67
N GLU A 867 5.18 30.76 27.89
CA GLU A 867 5.83 31.66 28.85
C GLU A 867 6.12 33.03 28.23
N SER A 868 6.17 34.07 29.07
CA SER A 868 6.61 35.40 28.65
C SER A 868 8.13 35.50 28.65
N GLU A 869 8.72 36.16 27.65
CA GLU A 869 10.15 36.47 27.67
C GLU A 869 10.55 37.43 28.80
N SER A 870 9.61 38.24 29.29
CA SER A 870 9.85 39.21 30.36
C SER A 870 9.92 38.61 31.77
N SER A 871 9.50 37.36 31.95
CA SER A 871 9.46 36.69 33.26
C SER A 871 9.82 35.21 33.12
N PRO A 872 11.10 34.88 32.92
CA PRO A 872 11.52 33.49 32.72
C PRO A 872 11.32 32.66 33.99
N VAL A 873 10.72 31.48 33.80
CA VAL A 873 10.44 30.51 34.87
C VAL A 873 11.72 29.87 35.41
N ALA A 874 12.77 29.77 34.61
CA ALA A 874 14.08 29.26 35.01
C ALA A 874 15.20 29.93 34.20
N GLN A 875 16.45 29.78 34.66
CA GLN A 875 17.61 30.28 33.95
C GLN A 875 18.09 29.24 32.93
N PHE A 876 17.92 29.51 31.64
CA PHE A 876 18.44 28.64 30.58
C PHE A 876 19.66 29.26 29.91
N ARG A 877 20.72 28.48 29.72
CA ARG A 877 21.99 28.94 29.11
C ARG A 877 22.51 27.90 28.12
N GLN A 878 23.01 28.39 26.99
CA GLN A 878 23.74 27.53 26.04
C GLN A 878 25.07 27.09 26.65
N ALA A 879 25.33 25.79 26.67
CA ALA A 879 26.63 25.24 27.06
C ALA A 879 27.00 24.03 26.21
N ASP A 880 28.17 24.07 25.59
CA ASP A 880 28.77 22.90 24.95
C ASP A 880 29.60 22.15 26.00
N MET A 881 29.04 21.06 26.52
CA MET A 881 29.69 20.20 27.50
C MET A 881 30.91 19.44 26.94
N LEU A 882 31.17 19.51 25.62
CA LEU A 882 32.36 18.96 24.98
C LEU A 882 33.35 20.05 24.51
N HIS A 883 33.14 21.30 24.93
CA HIS A 883 34.01 22.40 24.51
C HIS A 883 35.49 22.10 24.86
N PRO A 884 36.43 22.22 23.89
CA PRO A 884 37.84 21.87 24.11
C PRO A 884 38.50 22.63 25.26
N GLU A 885 38.03 23.85 25.55
CA GLU A 885 38.50 24.71 26.65
C GLU A 885 37.38 25.01 27.66
N PHE A 886 36.57 24.00 28.02
CA PHE A 886 35.38 24.17 28.86
C PHE A 886 35.62 25.02 30.12
N ALA A 887 36.70 24.74 30.87
CA ALA A 887 37.03 25.47 32.09
C ALA A 887 37.31 26.96 31.87
N ASN A 888 37.90 27.34 30.73
CA ASN A 888 38.16 28.74 30.39
C ASN A 888 36.88 29.45 29.95
N THR A 889 36.05 28.77 29.15
CA THR A 889 34.82 29.34 28.59
C THR A 889 33.70 29.45 29.62
N TYR A 890 33.60 28.48 30.52
CA TYR A 890 32.55 28.36 31.53
C TYR A 890 33.12 28.44 32.95
N TYR A 891 34.14 29.28 33.16
CA TYR A 891 34.82 29.45 34.46
C TYR A 891 33.84 29.83 35.59
N ASP A 892 32.77 30.54 35.25
CA ASP A 892 31.75 31.01 36.18
C ASP A 892 30.80 29.89 36.69
N LEU A 893 30.94 28.67 36.17
CA LEU A 893 30.18 27.50 36.56
C LEU A 893 30.96 26.51 37.44
N LYS A 894 32.25 26.76 37.70
CA LYS A 894 33.11 25.89 38.51
C LYS A 894 32.57 25.77 39.95
N ASP A 895 32.45 24.54 40.45
CA ASP A 895 32.06 24.21 41.83
C ASP A 895 30.79 24.95 42.31
N LYS A 896 29.85 25.20 41.40
CA LYS A 896 28.72 26.13 41.64
C LYS A 896 27.46 25.43 42.15
N PHE A 897 27.26 24.18 41.77
CA PHE A 897 25.98 23.50 41.96
C PHE A 897 26.07 22.44 43.07
N GLN A 898 25.10 22.46 43.99
CA GLN A 898 24.91 21.38 44.95
C GLN A 898 24.42 20.11 44.23
N PHE A 899 23.59 20.26 43.21
CA PHE A 899 23.00 19.15 42.47
C PHE A 899 23.22 19.32 40.96
N VAL A 900 23.84 18.35 40.32
CA VAL A 900 24.05 18.30 38.87
C VAL A 900 23.26 17.12 38.32
N HIS A 901 22.18 17.40 37.60
CA HIS A 901 21.35 16.39 36.94
C HIS A 901 21.76 16.21 35.48
N THR A 902 21.77 14.98 34.99
CA THR A 902 21.79 14.68 33.54
C THR A 902 21.07 13.38 33.23
N ALA A 903 20.25 13.36 32.18
CA ALA A 903 19.42 12.21 31.84
C ALA A 903 19.49 11.86 30.35
N ASN A 904 19.96 10.64 30.04
CA ASN A 904 19.98 10.08 28.68
C ASN A 904 20.80 10.90 27.67
N VAL A 905 21.96 11.45 28.11
CA VAL A 905 22.84 12.27 27.27
C VAL A 905 24.16 11.55 26.96
N ILE A 906 24.77 10.87 27.94
CA ILE A 906 26.12 10.29 27.82
C ILE A 906 26.21 9.27 26.66
N HIS A 907 25.14 8.52 26.36
CA HIS A 907 25.16 7.51 25.28
C HIS A 907 25.12 8.13 23.88
N LEU A 908 24.98 9.45 23.78
CA LEU A 908 24.98 10.14 22.50
C LEU A 908 26.38 10.25 21.88
N PHE A 909 27.43 10.19 22.71
CA PHE A 909 28.82 10.46 22.35
C PHE A 909 29.66 9.20 22.16
N ASP A 910 30.78 9.34 21.47
CA ASP A 910 31.85 8.34 21.43
C ASP A 910 32.59 8.25 22.78
N ILE A 911 33.51 7.29 22.92
CA ILE A 911 34.23 7.05 24.18
C ILE A 911 34.90 8.33 24.69
N ARG A 912 35.62 9.05 23.82
CA ARG A 912 36.31 10.28 24.21
C ARG A 912 35.33 11.38 24.64
N GLY A 913 34.22 11.53 23.93
CA GLY A 913 33.17 12.48 24.28
C GLY A 913 32.51 12.14 25.61
N GLN A 914 32.26 10.86 25.92
CA GLN A 914 31.73 10.44 27.22
C GLN A 914 32.63 10.89 28.38
N GLU A 915 33.95 10.70 28.24
CA GLU A 915 34.92 11.10 29.26
C GLU A 915 34.95 12.62 29.47
N ILE A 916 35.01 13.39 28.37
CA ILE A 916 35.01 14.86 28.44
C ILE A 916 33.72 15.36 29.07
N PHE A 917 32.56 14.84 28.64
CA PHE A 917 31.26 15.22 29.16
C PHE A 917 31.18 14.99 30.67
N PHE A 918 31.58 13.79 31.14
CA PHE A 918 31.51 13.46 32.56
C PHE A 918 32.50 14.27 33.41
N ARG A 919 33.73 14.50 32.92
CA ARG A 919 34.67 15.43 33.59
C ARG A 919 34.07 16.82 33.75
N ASN A 920 33.35 17.30 32.74
CA ASN A 920 32.73 18.61 32.80
C ASN A 920 31.50 18.62 33.72
N LEU A 921 30.80 17.51 33.96
CA LEU A 921 29.81 17.44 35.05
C LEU A 921 30.47 17.60 36.43
N LEU A 922 31.61 16.94 36.64
CA LEU A 922 32.38 17.07 37.89
C LEU A 922 32.93 18.47 38.09
N TYR A 923 33.23 19.20 37.02
CA TYR A 923 33.64 20.60 37.10
C TYR A 923 32.52 21.53 37.61
N LEU A 924 31.26 21.17 37.37
CA LEU A 924 30.09 21.97 37.77
C LEU A 924 29.70 21.75 39.25
N VAL A 925 29.87 20.53 39.75
CA VAL A 925 29.42 20.13 41.09
C VAL A 925 30.36 20.68 42.16
N LYS A 926 29.82 21.23 43.24
CA LYS A 926 30.62 21.68 44.38
C LYS A 926 31.16 20.48 45.19
N PRO A 927 32.26 20.62 45.94
CA PRO A 927 32.68 19.60 46.90
C PRO A 927 31.55 19.22 47.87
N GLY A 928 31.27 17.92 48.02
CA GLY A 928 30.13 17.41 48.79
C GLY A 928 28.77 17.53 48.07
N GLY A 929 28.77 17.90 46.79
CA GLY A 929 27.59 17.91 45.93
C GLY A 929 27.29 16.55 45.29
N THR A 930 26.12 16.46 44.64
CA THR A 930 25.61 15.22 44.04
C THR A 930 25.49 15.37 42.53
N VAL A 931 26.08 14.43 41.79
CA VAL A 931 25.77 14.20 40.37
C VAL A 931 24.78 13.06 40.28
N TRP A 932 23.63 13.28 39.64
CA TRP A 932 22.53 12.32 39.59
C TRP A 932 21.79 12.37 38.25
N GLY A 933 20.87 11.43 38.07
CA GLY A 933 20.10 11.29 36.84
C GLY A 933 20.31 9.91 36.26
N ARG A 934 20.28 9.79 34.93
CA ARG A 934 20.08 8.48 34.31
C ARG A 934 20.73 8.25 32.97
N GLN A 935 20.93 6.99 32.65
CA GLN A 935 21.65 6.60 31.45
C GLN A 935 21.27 5.20 30.96
N VAL A 936 21.25 5.02 29.64
CA VAL A 936 21.06 3.71 29.01
C VAL A 936 22.31 2.85 29.20
N GLY A 937 22.14 1.65 29.77
CA GLY A 937 23.22 0.70 30.10
C GLY A 937 23.00 -0.71 29.57
N LEU A 938 23.82 -1.66 30.05
CA LEU A 938 23.70 -3.10 29.80
C LEU A 938 23.22 -3.83 31.07
N ALA A 939 22.44 -4.90 30.90
CA ALA A 939 22.13 -5.81 31.99
C ALA A 939 23.38 -6.63 32.38
N ALA A 940 23.45 -7.08 33.63
CA ALA A 940 24.64 -7.77 34.17
C ALA A 940 24.95 -9.12 33.50
N ASP A 941 23.99 -9.71 32.78
CA ASP A 941 24.03 -11.02 32.13
C ASP A 941 24.13 -10.95 30.59
N HIS A 942 24.36 -9.74 30.03
CA HIS A 942 24.38 -9.56 28.58
C HIS A 942 25.50 -10.32 27.87
N GLN A 943 25.15 -11.03 26.79
CA GLN A 943 26.12 -11.70 25.93
C GLN A 943 26.89 -10.69 25.04
N PRO A 944 28.19 -10.93 24.75
CA PRO A 944 29.10 -9.98 24.09
C PRO A 944 28.78 -9.62 22.62
N GLU A 945 27.61 -9.99 22.12
CA GLU A 945 27.23 -9.90 20.70
C GLU A 945 26.61 -8.55 20.32
N HIS A 946 26.27 -7.70 21.29
CA HIS A 946 25.70 -6.37 21.04
C HIS A 946 26.81 -5.36 20.68
N LYS A 947 27.10 -5.21 19.39
CA LYS A 947 27.93 -4.11 18.89
C LYS A 947 27.10 -2.84 18.79
N GLN A 948 27.56 -1.77 19.43
CA GLN A 948 26.96 -0.45 19.20
C GLN A 948 27.27 0.07 17.79
N PRO A 949 26.38 0.91 17.22
CA PRO A 949 26.65 1.55 15.94
C PRO A 949 27.97 2.35 15.97
N ASP A 950 28.61 2.47 14.80
CA ASP A 950 29.85 3.22 14.67
C ASP A 950 29.66 4.69 15.11
N GLY A 951 30.56 5.17 15.98
CA GLY A 951 30.50 6.52 16.55
C GLY A 951 29.69 6.63 17.85
N LYS A 952 29.15 5.53 18.38
CA LYS A 952 28.58 5.46 19.73
C LYS A 952 29.61 4.92 20.72
N GLY A 953 29.64 5.52 21.92
CA GLY A 953 30.57 5.18 23.00
C GLY A 953 30.18 3.91 23.75
N TYR A 954 30.74 3.69 24.94
CA TYR A 954 30.46 2.49 25.71
C TYR A 954 29.07 2.55 26.37
N ARG A 955 28.40 1.40 26.50
CA ARG A 955 27.22 1.23 27.35
C ARG A 955 27.70 0.39 28.53
N PHE A 956 27.45 0.89 29.72
CA PHE A 956 28.02 0.33 30.93
C PHE A 956 26.99 -0.57 31.61
N THR A 957 27.44 -1.69 32.19
CA THR A 957 26.76 -2.26 33.36
C THR A 957 26.90 -1.29 34.54
N MET A 958 26.10 -1.48 35.58
CA MET A 958 26.16 -0.62 36.78
C MET A 958 27.57 -0.53 37.39
N MET A 959 28.24 -1.67 37.49
CA MET A 959 29.59 -1.75 38.09
C MET A 959 30.64 -1.13 37.18
N GLU A 960 30.56 -1.37 35.87
CA GLU A 960 31.46 -0.72 34.91
C GLU A 960 31.28 0.80 34.88
N PHE A 961 30.04 1.29 35.05
CA PHE A 961 29.78 2.73 35.11
C PHE A 961 30.44 3.35 36.34
N ARG A 962 30.28 2.72 37.50
CA ARG A 962 30.94 3.14 38.74
C ARG A 962 32.46 3.19 38.58
N ASP A 963 33.05 2.09 38.11
CA ASP A 963 34.50 1.98 37.96
C ASP A 963 35.04 2.94 36.89
N TRP A 964 34.25 3.22 35.84
CA TRP A 964 34.56 4.26 34.88
C TRP A 964 34.53 5.66 35.50
N CYS A 965 33.49 6.01 36.27
CA CYS A 965 33.40 7.29 36.96
C CYS A 965 34.61 7.53 37.89
N LEU A 966 34.97 6.53 38.71
CA LEU A 966 36.12 6.61 39.62
C LEU A 966 37.43 6.87 38.87
N ARG A 967 37.68 6.16 37.76
CA ARG A 967 38.87 6.39 36.92
C ARG A 967 38.90 7.78 36.30
N ILE A 968 37.76 8.27 35.81
CA ILE A 968 37.70 9.60 35.19
C ILE A 968 37.92 10.71 36.22
N ALA A 969 37.36 10.54 37.42
CA ALA A 969 37.53 11.49 38.51
C ALA A 969 38.89 11.39 39.21
N ASN A 970 39.61 10.28 39.03
CA ASN A 970 40.81 9.93 39.79
C ASN A 970 40.53 9.90 41.30
N TRP A 971 39.46 9.19 41.68
CA TRP A 971 38.98 9.00 43.04
C TRP A 971 39.08 7.54 43.47
N ASP A 972 39.27 7.32 44.78
CA ASP A 972 39.10 6.04 45.43
C ASP A 972 37.64 5.83 45.85
N VAL A 973 37.25 4.59 46.12
CA VAL A 973 35.85 4.23 46.49
C VAL A 973 35.41 4.93 47.79
N GLU A 974 36.35 5.30 48.66
CA GLU A 974 36.07 5.99 49.93
C GLU A 974 35.79 7.49 49.76
N ASP A 975 36.17 8.07 48.61
CA ASP A 975 36.02 9.51 48.34
C ASP A 975 34.59 9.90 47.91
N VAL A 976 33.78 8.93 47.50
CA VAL A 976 32.47 9.17 46.87
C VAL A 976 31.41 8.13 47.26
N GLY A 977 30.21 8.62 47.60
CA GLY A 977 29.03 7.76 47.69
C GLY A 977 28.51 7.41 46.29
N PHE A 978 28.27 6.12 46.03
CA PHE A 978 27.68 5.67 44.77
C PHE A 978 26.43 4.84 45.04
N GLU A 979 25.30 5.32 44.54
CA GLU A 979 24.02 4.62 44.57
C GLU A 979 23.48 4.52 43.14
N ALA A 980 23.02 3.33 42.76
CA ALA A 980 22.44 3.09 41.45
C ALA A 980 21.38 1.99 41.53
N GLN A 981 20.37 2.11 40.68
CA GLN A 981 19.28 1.16 40.55
C GLN A 981 19.18 0.69 39.10
N LEU A 982 19.15 -0.63 38.87
CA LEU A 982 18.87 -1.20 37.55
C LEU A 982 17.37 -1.48 37.45
N VAL A 983 16.78 -1.18 36.29
CA VAL A 983 15.41 -1.54 35.93
C VAL A 983 15.41 -2.05 34.49
N GLU A 984 14.73 -3.15 34.25
CA GLU A 984 14.73 -3.81 32.94
C GLU A 984 13.76 -3.17 31.94
N TYR A 985 14.19 -3.06 30.69
CA TYR A 985 13.48 -2.32 29.64
C TYR A 985 12.03 -2.78 29.38
N ASP A 986 11.70 -4.05 29.64
CA ASP A 986 10.39 -4.66 29.35
C ASP A 986 9.45 -4.68 30.58
N GLU A 987 9.98 -4.85 31.79
CA GLU A 987 9.19 -4.66 33.02
C GLU A 987 8.71 -3.20 33.15
N LEU A 988 9.41 -2.26 32.51
CA LEU A 988 9.07 -0.83 32.39
C LEU A 988 7.77 -0.53 31.62
N ARG A 989 7.28 -1.46 30.80
CA ARG A 989 6.11 -1.23 29.93
C ARG A 989 4.83 -1.98 30.38
N ALA A 990 4.94 -3.03 31.19
CA ALA A 990 3.80 -3.91 31.53
C ALA A 990 3.02 -3.55 32.82
N LYS A 991 3.64 -2.90 33.83
CA LYS A 991 2.99 -2.59 35.12
C LYS A 991 2.59 -1.11 35.22
N ARG A 992 1.63 -0.67 34.40
CA ARG A 992 1.20 0.74 34.29
C ARG A 992 -0.05 1.08 35.10
N GLU A 993 0.00 0.91 36.43
CA GLU A 993 -1.11 1.38 37.30
C GLU A 993 -0.71 2.15 38.55
N ASP A 994 0.57 2.35 38.89
CA ASP A 994 0.88 3.25 40.00
C ASP A 994 2.15 4.07 39.82
N LYS A 995 2.05 5.32 40.28
CA LYS A 995 3.09 6.35 40.20
C LYS A 995 4.34 5.91 40.95
N ARG A 996 5.45 5.82 40.20
CA ARG A 996 6.87 6.03 40.55
C ARG A 996 7.71 5.21 39.55
N TRP A 997 8.38 5.84 38.60
CA TRP A 997 9.24 5.15 37.63
C TRP A 997 10.67 5.68 37.64
N VAL A 998 11.64 4.85 37.99
CA VAL A 998 13.09 5.14 37.93
C VAL A 998 13.73 4.45 36.73
N LEU A 999 14.79 5.07 36.19
CA LEU A 999 16.10 4.50 35.83
C LEU A 999 17.07 5.64 35.89
#